data_AF-A0A0N8HC04-F1
#
_entry.id   AF-A0A0N8HC04-F1
#
_cell.length_a   1.000
_cell.length_b   1.000
_cell.length_c   1.000
_cell.angle_alpha   90.00
_cell.angle_beta   90.00
_cell.angle_gamma   90.00
#
_symmetry.space_group_name_H-M   'P 1'
#
loop_
_entity.id
_entity.type
_entity.pdbx_description
1 polymer ?
#
loop_
_entity_poly.entity_id
_entity_poly.type
_entity_poly.pdbx_seq_one_letter_code
_entity_poly.pdbx_strand_id
1 'polypeptide(L)'
;MSVPGFGPGALPAAALDDELGFEGEPFDALRLTVPATPTAPTATTVATTEALAPVTPGATTVAAVTVPLPAGSALTGAGHLATTRIAGLIREAGAVVAAAHDSALAAQLALSRLTLAGPAPTGTGTGTTRPAPIVTPAIAGTPTISVTPAITGTAITGTPASATAATPGITAITAATPALPPAVTTAAVPETGPAQAGPAPTGPGTEDDPVTEASFKALARTERRELTAADLAALGRGEIAGVFGPAYDQEGASPDLTLVDPGDRPLLAWVAGLRTHGGASAAGSLHAGLLPLDAASGTDALTTELLSAAGQALRVFALYVGLHLCLADARFVPAAPAEDPDGRPRTGPAHPAPTVTLVGTGADGASRWDGTGGEVVLDIDTIDLLPRPWLAARVLVQAGGRVVAEIRDVAVTVRERPGTQIGPDHGGAVTAFLGRRNAAGERALLNEFHMAHCARGDQGIGLGPEFGAYRGRRATRLPGGGLRLVDRIMASDSRRGDLRGGATHITEYDAAADCWYYADTANASMPNAVYMETSLQSALLLGYYLGATLAEPEEDYSLRNLGGSATVLREVELRDATIRQHSTLMSTNPMPGTALQDFSYSMAVDGEPFYTGESMFGYFNAPALARQTGLDGGRLVPTWLDEVAERGGEAPAVRTIDVAARRADPAAPLCARGQLALLDDVEVVDGGGRHGRGYLRAVRPIDPADWFFTRHFHLDPVIPGSLGVEAVIQAMQEWSVDAGHADGMARPGFVLPVGLTMHWKYRGQLLPSDGTFTLEVHISDVSRRPGRVRVTADASLWKPTMRIYQLTDIAIELRDEGAPSW
;
A
#
# COMPACT_ATOMS: atom_id res chain seq x y z
N MET A 1 40.79 39.67 31.16
CA MET A 1 42.16 39.84 30.61
C MET A 1 42.23 39.16 29.25
N SER A 2 43.30 39.39 28.49
CA SER A 2 43.33 39.22 27.02
C SER A 2 43.58 37.80 26.51
N VAL A 3 43.24 37.58 25.24
CA VAL A 3 43.63 36.42 24.40
C VAL A 3 45.15 36.40 24.14
N PRO A 4 45.75 35.23 23.83
CA PRO A 4 45.92 34.80 22.43
C PRO A 4 45.68 33.27 22.22
N GLY A 5 45.56 32.73 21.00
CA GLY A 5 45.46 33.35 19.68
C GLY A 5 46.04 32.47 18.54
N PHE A 6 45.24 32.22 17.48
CA PHE A 6 45.55 31.46 16.24
C PHE A 6 45.80 29.94 16.38
N GLY A 7 45.36 29.08 15.45
CA GLY A 7 44.48 29.31 14.30
C GLY A 7 44.23 28.01 13.49
N PRO A 8 43.10 27.86 12.77
CA PRO A 8 42.78 26.65 12.01
C PRO A 8 43.44 26.62 10.62
N GLY A 9 43.89 25.45 10.18
CA GLY A 9 44.36 25.20 8.82
C GLY A 9 43.19 24.79 7.89
N ALA A 10 43.21 25.27 6.64
CA ALA A 10 42.18 24.96 5.66
C ALA A 10 42.49 23.69 4.85
N LEU A 11 41.45 22.87 4.62
CA LEU A 11 41.36 21.91 3.52
C LEU A 11 40.03 22.15 2.78
N PRO A 12 39.96 21.95 1.45
CA PRO A 12 38.86 22.49 0.65
C PRO A 12 37.59 21.64 0.74
N ALA A 13 36.49 22.25 1.17
CA ALA A 13 35.15 21.73 0.92
C ALA A 13 34.74 22.08 -0.52
N ALA A 14 34.69 21.08 -1.39
CA ALA A 14 34.06 21.21 -2.70
C ALA A 14 32.56 20.88 -2.56
N ALA A 15 31.80 21.80 -1.96
CA ALA A 15 30.35 21.75 -1.98
C ALA A 15 29.87 22.05 -3.41
N LEU A 16 29.01 21.19 -3.95
CA LEU A 16 28.25 21.47 -5.18
C LEU A 16 26.92 22.11 -4.78
N ASP A 17 26.95 23.43 -4.62
CA ASP A 17 25.74 24.25 -4.54
C ASP A 17 25.12 24.34 -5.96
N ASP A 18 24.30 23.35 -6.31
CA ASP A 18 23.32 23.48 -7.40
C ASP A 18 22.04 24.13 -6.82
N GLU A 19 22.01 25.46 -6.76
CA GLU A 19 20.79 26.21 -6.47
C GLU A 19 19.72 25.92 -7.53
N LEU A 20 18.46 25.76 -7.11
CA LEU A 20 17.31 25.52 -8.00
C LEU A 20 16.88 26.81 -8.71
N GLY A 21 17.75 27.32 -9.59
CA GLY A 21 17.50 28.50 -10.42
C GLY A 21 16.47 28.26 -11.52
N PHE A 22 15.21 28.59 -11.25
CA PHE A 22 14.19 28.82 -12.28
C PHE A 22 13.71 30.28 -12.19
N GLU A 23 14.17 31.14 -13.11
CA GLU A 23 13.71 32.53 -13.17
C GLU A 23 12.24 32.60 -13.63
N GLY A 24 11.35 32.81 -12.68
CA GLY A 24 9.95 33.17 -12.89
C GLY A 24 9.65 34.55 -12.33
N GLU A 25 8.87 35.35 -13.07
CA GLU A 25 8.42 36.69 -12.65
C GLU A 25 7.71 36.66 -11.28
N PRO A 26 7.91 37.66 -10.40
CA PRO A 26 7.35 37.68 -9.05
C PRO A 26 5.82 37.72 -9.03
N PHE A 27 5.23 36.88 -8.18
CA PHE A 27 3.78 36.66 -8.10
C PHE A 27 3.03 37.81 -7.40
N ASP A 28 1.97 38.31 -8.03
CA ASP A 28 1.02 39.28 -7.45
C ASP A 28 -0.05 38.58 -6.61
N ALA A 29 0.10 38.68 -5.29
CA ALA A 29 -0.77 38.05 -4.30
C ALA A 29 -2.23 38.58 -4.27
N LEU A 30 -2.55 39.69 -4.96
CA LEU A 30 -3.87 40.32 -4.90
C LEU A 30 -4.89 39.73 -5.89
N ARG A 31 -4.53 38.74 -6.71
CA ARG A 31 -5.44 38.11 -7.69
C ARG A 31 -6.38 37.04 -7.13
N LEU A 32 -6.23 36.63 -5.87
CA LEU A 32 -7.05 35.59 -5.24
C LEU A 32 -8.09 36.17 -4.25
N THR A 33 -9.04 36.96 -4.79
CA THR A 33 -10.29 37.30 -4.08
C THR A 33 -11.50 36.91 -4.92
N VAL A 34 -12.16 35.81 -4.56
CA VAL A 34 -13.45 35.41 -5.16
C VAL A 34 -14.54 36.40 -4.72
N PRO A 35 -15.37 36.95 -5.62
CA PRO A 35 -16.47 37.83 -5.23
C PRO A 35 -17.56 37.06 -4.46
N ALA A 36 -18.03 37.61 -3.34
CA ALA A 36 -19.19 37.08 -2.63
C ALA A 36 -20.48 37.22 -3.48
N THR A 37 -21.29 36.16 -3.53
CA THR A 37 -22.49 36.07 -4.37
C THR A 37 -23.62 37.00 -3.88
N PRO A 38 -24.42 37.62 -4.78
CA PRO A 38 -25.53 38.50 -4.37
C PRO A 38 -26.63 37.80 -3.57
N THR A 39 -27.25 38.55 -2.64
CA THR A 39 -28.29 38.08 -1.72
C THR A 39 -29.67 37.90 -2.36
N ALA A 40 -30.42 36.92 -1.86
CA ALA A 40 -31.88 36.80 -2.06
C ALA A 40 -32.65 37.97 -1.41
N PRO A 41 -33.90 38.28 -1.82
CA PRO A 41 -34.59 39.50 -1.42
C PRO A 41 -35.23 39.44 -0.03
N THR A 42 -34.93 40.43 0.82
CA THR A 42 -35.55 40.63 2.13
C THR A 42 -36.77 41.57 2.05
N ALA A 43 -37.81 41.30 2.84
CA ALA A 43 -38.94 42.20 3.04
C ALA A 43 -38.94 42.81 4.46
N THR A 44 -39.68 43.91 4.64
CA THR A 44 -40.21 44.38 5.94
C THR A 44 -39.27 45.14 6.89
N THR A 45 -38.99 46.40 6.52
CA THR A 45 -39.14 47.65 7.34
C THR A 45 -38.36 47.94 8.65
N VAL A 46 -37.88 49.20 8.71
CA VAL A 46 -37.89 50.15 9.86
C VAL A 46 -36.69 50.21 10.86
N ALA A 47 -35.72 51.04 10.48
CA ALA A 47 -35.29 52.31 11.15
C ALA A 47 -34.30 52.38 12.34
N THR A 48 -33.52 53.50 12.34
CA THR A 48 -32.98 54.29 13.49
C THR A 48 -31.96 53.66 14.46
N THR A 49 -30.85 54.30 14.89
CA THR A 49 -30.09 55.52 14.47
C THR A 49 -28.65 55.45 15.06
N GLU A 50 -27.76 56.39 14.71
CA GLU A 50 -26.55 56.86 15.45
C GLU A 50 -25.47 55.82 15.86
N ALA A 51 -24.20 55.84 15.42
CA ALA A 51 -23.18 56.90 15.24
C ALA A 51 -22.45 57.35 16.53
N LEU A 52 -21.15 57.00 16.65
CA LEU A 52 -20.09 57.81 17.28
C LEU A 52 -18.68 57.20 17.10
N ALA A 53 -17.66 58.07 17.13
CA ALA A 53 -16.21 57.82 17.11
C ALA A 53 -15.52 59.13 17.60
N PRO A 54 -14.17 59.35 17.55
CA PRO A 54 -13.02 58.43 17.47
C PRO A 54 -11.96 58.71 18.58
N VAL A 55 -10.86 57.92 18.65
CA VAL A 55 -9.56 58.41 19.17
C VAL A 55 -8.39 57.75 18.42
N THR A 56 -7.37 58.54 18.07
CA THR A 56 -5.99 58.12 17.72
C THR A 56 -5.08 59.32 18.05
N PRO A 57 -3.78 59.16 18.38
CA PRO A 57 -2.75 59.15 17.33
C PRO A 57 -1.48 58.34 17.66
N GLY A 58 -0.58 58.20 16.67
CA GLY A 58 0.78 57.69 16.89
C GLY A 58 1.46 57.21 15.60
N ALA A 59 2.08 58.12 14.84
CA ALA A 59 2.67 57.79 13.54
C ALA A 59 4.05 58.44 13.34
N THR A 60 4.88 57.83 12.49
CA THR A 60 6.02 58.48 11.82
C THR A 60 6.10 57.92 10.39
N THR A 61 6.58 58.72 9.44
CA THR A 61 6.27 58.60 8.00
C THR A 61 7.53 58.64 7.13
N VAL A 62 7.36 58.35 5.83
CA VAL A 62 7.99 58.97 4.62
C VAL A 62 8.08 57.92 3.50
N ALA A 63 7.95 58.22 2.20
CA ALA A 63 6.93 58.96 1.41
C ALA A 63 7.40 58.97 -0.07
N ALA A 64 6.48 58.75 -1.02
CA ALA A 64 6.71 58.96 -2.46
C ALA A 64 5.39 59.47 -3.09
N VAL A 65 5.28 60.77 -3.41
CA VAL A 65 5.62 61.38 -4.71
C VAL A 65 4.75 60.84 -5.85
N THR A 66 3.96 61.73 -6.46
CA THR A 66 3.08 61.44 -7.61
C THR A 66 3.08 62.63 -8.55
N VAL A 67 3.23 62.40 -9.86
CA VAL A 67 3.08 63.39 -10.93
C VAL A 67 2.30 62.73 -12.09
N PRO A 68 1.34 63.40 -12.77
CA PRO A 68 0.29 62.72 -13.54
C PRO A 68 0.37 62.93 -15.08
N LEU A 69 -0.64 62.38 -15.79
CA LEU A 69 -1.16 62.66 -17.16
C LEU A 69 -1.08 61.48 -18.13
N PRO A 70 -1.93 61.41 -19.19
CA PRO A 70 -3.23 62.07 -19.41
C PRO A 70 -4.37 61.05 -19.67
N ALA A 71 -5.60 61.55 -19.87
CA ALA A 71 -6.75 60.72 -20.26
C ALA A 71 -6.98 60.69 -21.79
N GLY A 72 -7.37 59.53 -22.31
CA GLY A 72 -8.28 59.41 -23.45
C GLY A 72 -7.71 59.59 -24.87
N SER A 73 -7.35 58.47 -25.51
CA SER A 73 -7.63 58.26 -26.95
C SER A 73 -7.89 56.78 -27.21
N ALA A 74 -8.84 56.47 -28.09
CA ALA A 74 -9.21 55.09 -28.40
C ALA A 74 -8.39 54.56 -29.58
N LEU A 75 -7.73 53.41 -29.41
CA LEU A 75 -7.15 52.63 -30.50
C LEU A 75 -7.92 51.31 -30.64
N THR A 76 -8.34 51.02 -31.87
CA THR A 76 -9.37 50.02 -32.18
C THR A 76 -8.79 48.75 -32.82
N GLY A 77 -9.40 47.59 -32.52
CA GLY A 77 -9.38 46.36 -33.33
C GLY A 77 -8.07 45.56 -33.44
N ALA A 78 -6.92 46.20 -33.61
CA ALA A 78 -5.69 45.55 -34.06
C ALA A 78 -5.11 44.55 -33.04
N GLY A 79 -5.06 44.92 -31.76
CA GLY A 79 -4.45 44.09 -30.71
C GLY A 79 -5.14 42.73 -30.54
N HIS A 80 -6.48 42.72 -30.49
CA HIS A 80 -7.23 41.48 -30.28
C HIS A 80 -7.05 40.48 -31.44
N LEU A 81 -6.99 40.97 -32.69
CA LEU A 81 -6.73 40.13 -33.85
C LEU A 81 -5.32 39.52 -33.83
N ALA A 82 -4.32 40.26 -33.35
CA ALA A 82 -2.96 39.73 -33.17
C ALA A 82 -2.93 38.60 -32.13
N THR A 83 -3.50 38.82 -30.93
CA THR A 83 -3.53 37.81 -29.86
C THR A 83 -4.29 36.55 -30.28
N THR A 84 -5.45 36.69 -30.94
CA THR A 84 -6.22 35.53 -31.44
C THR A 84 -5.45 34.74 -32.51
N ARG A 85 -4.67 35.43 -33.36
CA ARG A 85 -3.84 34.78 -34.40
C ARG A 85 -2.64 34.04 -33.81
N ILE A 86 -1.99 34.62 -32.80
CA ILE A 86 -0.90 33.97 -32.04
C ILE A 86 -1.44 32.73 -31.32
N ALA A 87 -2.58 32.83 -30.63
CA ALA A 87 -3.23 31.68 -30.00
C ALA A 87 -3.68 30.59 -30.99
N GLY A 88 -3.99 30.97 -32.24
CA GLY A 88 -4.20 30.03 -33.35
C GLY A 88 -2.93 29.25 -33.70
N LEU A 89 -1.84 29.97 -33.99
CA LEU A 89 -0.54 29.39 -34.34
C LEU A 89 0.03 28.49 -33.23
N ILE A 90 -0.17 28.84 -31.96
CA ILE A 90 0.24 28.00 -30.82
C ILE A 90 -0.54 26.66 -30.79
N ARG A 91 -1.85 26.67 -31.08
CA ARG A 91 -2.65 25.44 -31.18
C ARG A 91 -2.27 24.60 -32.40
N GLU A 92 -2.00 25.22 -33.54
CA GLU A 92 -1.53 24.53 -34.75
C GLU A 92 -0.17 23.88 -34.52
N ALA A 93 0.79 24.59 -33.89
CA ALA A 93 2.08 24.04 -33.50
C ALA A 93 1.94 22.88 -32.49
N GLY A 94 1.08 23.03 -31.49
CA GLY A 94 0.78 21.97 -30.52
C GLY A 94 0.20 20.71 -31.17
N ALA A 95 -0.73 20.86 -32.12
CA ALA A 95 -1.29 19.74 -32.88
C ALA A 95 -0.25 19.04 -33.77
N VAL A 96 0.67 19.78 -34.39
CA VAL A 96 1.79 19.21 -35.17
C VAL A 96 2.75 18.44 -34.27
N VAL A 97 3.08 18.97 -33.08
CA VAL A 97 3.94 18.27 -32.10
C VAL A 97 3.27 17.01 -31.55
N ALA A 98 1.97 17.05 -31.25
CA ALA A 98 1.21 15.87 -30.83
C ALA A 98 1.21 14.79 -31.91
N ALA A 99 0.85 15.13 -33.16
CA ALA A 99 0.85 14.19 -34.28
C ALA A 99 2.25 13.61 -34.58
N ALA A 100 3.32 14.38 -34.37
CA ALA A 100 4.69 13.90 -34.48
C ALA A 100 5.06 12.91 -33.34
N HIS A 101 4.59 13.17 -32.12
CA HIS A 101 4.78 12.28 -30.98
C HIS A 101 4.00 10.96 -31.15
N ASP A 102 2.73 11.01 -31.55
CA ASP A 102 1.90 9.83 -31.82
C ASP A 102 2.51 8.96 -32.94
N SER A 103 3.04 9.60 -33.99
CA SER A 103 3.75 8.94 -35.08
C SER A 103 5.04 8.25 -34.61
N ALA A 104 5.83 8.92 -33.76
CA ALA A 104 7.04 8.36 -33.17
C ALA A 104 6.73 7.17 -32.24
N LEU A 105 5.71 7.28 -31.39
CA LEU A 105 5.25 6.22 -30.51
C LEU A 105 4.70 5.02 -31.30
N ALA A 106 3.93 5.26 -32.37
CA ALA A 106 3.45 4.22 -33.26
C ALA A 106 4.61 3.49 -33.99
N ALA A 107 5.62 4.23 -34.43
CA ALA A 107 6.84 3.66 -35.03
C ALA A 107 7.65 2.83 -34.02
N GLN A 108 7.80 3.32 -32.78
CA GLN A 108 8.50 2.60 -31.71
C GLN A 108 7.75 1.31 -31.33
N LEU A 109 6.42 1.35 -31.19
CA LEU A 109 5.58 0.17 -30.97
C LEU A 109 5.62 -0.82 -32.14
N ALA A 110 5.75 -0.33 -33.38
CA ALA A 110 5.94 -1.18 -34.55
C ALA A 110 7.32 -1.87 -34.54
N LEU A 111 8.39 -1.17 -34.18
CA LEU A 111 9.72 -1.77 -33.98
C LEU A 111 9.69 -2.82 -32.85
N SER A 112 9.10 -2.51 -31.69
CA SER A 112 8.98 -3.46 -30.58
C SER A 112 8.20 -4.72 -30.96
N ARG A 113 7.16 -4.60 -31.80
CA ARG A 113 6.44 -5.75 -32.36
C ARG A 113 7.30 -6.56 -33.33
N LEU A 114 8.18 -5.92 -34.09
CA LEU A 114 9.11 -6.59 -35.01
C LEU A 114 10.30 -7.26 -34.30
N THR A 115 10.72 -6.80 -33.12
CA THR A 115 11.72 -7.49 -32.30
C THR A 115 11.13 -8.60 -31.43
N LEU A 116 9.87 -8.48 -30.99
CA LEU A 116 9.14 -9.57 -30.31
C LEU A 116 8.66 -10.66 -31.28
N ALA A 117 8.33 -10.31 -32.52
CA ALA A 117 8.01 -11.27 -33.58
C ALA A 117 9.28 -11.87 -34.19
N GLY A 118 9.85 -12.88 -33.54
CA GLY A 118 10.89 -13.74 -34.12
C GLY A 118 10.48 -14.32 -35.48
N PRO A 119 11.43 -14.73 -36.34
CA PRO A 119 11.17 -15.09 -37.73
C PRO A 119 10.12 -16.20 -37.86
N ALA A 120 9.10 -15.94 -38.68
CA ALA A 120 7.92 -16.81 -38.82
C ALA A 120 8.28 -18.21 -39.36
N PRO A 121 7.62 -19.28 -38.86
CA PRO A 121 7.99 -20.66 -39.19
C PRO A 121 7.59 -21.06 -40.61
N THR A 122 8.57 -21.14 -41.52
CA THR A 122 8.41 -21.69 -42.88
C THR A 122 8.43 -23.23 -42.87
N GLY A 123 7.29 -23.82 -42.50
CA GLY A 123 7.14 -25.27 -42.38
C GLY A 123 6.92 -26.04 -43.69
N THR A 124 8.00 -26.42 -44.38
CA THR A 124 8.07 -27.65 -45.20
C THR A 124 9.48 -28.22 -45.16
N GLY A 125 9.65 -29.43 -44.63
CA GLY A 125 10.96 -29.99 -44.31
C GLY A 125 11.58 -30.87 -45.41
N THR A 126 12.91 -30.93 -45.44
CA THR A 126 13.73 -32.13 -45.71
C THR A 126 15.21 -31.76 -45.59
N GLY A 127 16.07 -32.75 -45.32
CA GLY A 127 17.51 -32.62 -45.58
C GLY A 127 18.38 -32.17 -44.41
N THR A 128 19.21 -33.12 -43.98
CA THR A 128 20.43 -32.98 -43.17
C THR A 128 21.44 -31.91 -43.64
N THR A 129 22.39 -31.61 -42.74
CA THR A 129 23.70 -30.90 -42.92
C THR A 129 23.75 -29.40 -42.62
N ARG A 130 24.92 -28.96 -42.12
CA ARG A 130 25.21 -27.59 -41.63
C ARG A 130 26.13 -26.83 -42.61
N PRO A 131 25.67 -25.74 -43.24
CA PRO A 131 26.54 -24.74 -43.88
C PRO A 131 27.03 -23.67 -42.90
N ALA A 132 28.04 -22.90 -43.31
CA ALA A 132 28.58 -21.73 -42.61
C ALA A 132 27.99 -20.42 -43.22
N PRO A 133 28.39 -19.20 -42.80
CA PRO A 133 27.60 -17.99 -43.05
C PRO A 133 27.62 -17.52 -44.51
N ILE A 134 26.55 -16.82 -44.90
CA ILE A 134 26.45 -16.07 -46.17
C ILE A 134 26.71 -14.60 -45.89
N VAL A 135 27.47 -13.95 -46.77
CA VAL A 135 27.99 -12.59 -46.64
C VAL A 135 27.14 -11.58 -47.41
N THR A 136 27.03 -10.36 -46.88
CA THR A 136 26.36 -9.20 -47.50
C THR A 136 26.92 -8.88 -48.89
N PRO A 137 26.10 -8.61 -49.92
CA PRO A 137 26.60 -8.25 -51.25
C PRO A 137 27.27 -6.87 -51.24
N ALA A 138 28.55 -6.81 -51.63
CA ALA A 138 29.28 -5.57 -51.86
C ALA A 138 29.21 -5.13 -53.34
N ILE A 139 29.31 -3.82 -53.58
CA ILE A 139 29.27 -3.23 -54.93
C ILE A 139 30.66 -3.32 -55.59
N ALA A 140 30.65 -3.69 -56.88
CA ALA A 140 31.75 -3.85 -57.85
C ALA A 140 33.17 -3.33 -57.51
N GLY A 141 34.15 -4.24 -57.58
CA GLY A 141 35.59 -3.92 -57.66
C GLY A 141 36.48 -5.17 -57.83
N THR A 142 37.17 -5.31 -58.97
CA THR A 142 38.10 -6.41 -59.33
C THR A 142 39.58 -5.99 -59.19
N PRO A 143 40.59 -6.90 -59.18
CA PRO A 143 40.53 -8.38 -59.23
C PRO A 143 41.40 -9.17 -58.22
N THR A 144 41.09 -10.45 -58.15
CA THR A 144 41.78 -11.63 -57.57
C THR A 144 43.31 -11.70 -57.58
N ILE A 145 43.90 -12.20 -56.47
CA ILE A 145 44.97 -13.25 -56.48
C ILE A 145 44.65 -14.26 -55.34
N SER A 146 44.82 -15.57 -55.61
CA SER A 146 44.67 -16.65 -54.61
C SER A 146 45.92 -17.52 -54.55
N VAL A 147 46.37 -17.93 -53.36
CA VAL A 147 47.38 -18.98 -53.14
C VAL A 147 47.06 -19.78 -51.88
N THR A 148 47.10 -21.11 -51.97
CA THR A 148 47.01 -22.04 -50.82
C THR A 148 48.05 -23.16 -50.99
N PRO A 149 48.92 -23.42 -50.00
CA PRO A 149 49.08 -24.79 -49.47
C PRO A 149 49.54 -24.88 -47.98
N ALA A 150 49.63 -26.05 -47.30
CA ALA A 150 48.77 -27.25 -47.30
C ALA A 150 49.25 -28.29 -46.24
N ILE A 151 48.35 -28.72 -45.34
CA ILE A 151 48.30 -30.08 -44.72
C ILE A 151 49.38 -30.41 -43.63
N THR A 152 49.09 -31.49 -42.86
CA THR A 152 49.82 -32.18 -41.75
C THR A 152 50.00 -31.45 -40.40
N GLY A 153 49.93 -32.14 -39.23
CA GLY A 153 49.44 -33.51 -38.96
C GLY A 153 50.03 -34.19 -37.70
N THR A 154 49.52 -35.39 -37.38
CA THR A 154 50.01 -36.40 -36.38
C THR A 154 49.42 -36.33 -34.95
N ALA A 155 49.24 -37.50 -34.34
CA ALA A 155 48.79 -37.75 -32.95
C ALA A 155 49.51 -38.99 -32.36
N ILE A 156 49.55 -39.12 -31.02
CA ILE A 156 50.10 -40.29 -30.29
C ILE A 156 49.19 -40.63 -29.08
N THR A 157 49.12 -41.91 -28.70
CA THR A 157 48.21 -42.49 -27.69
C THR A 157 48.95 -43.07 -26.46
N GLY A 158 48.25 -43.35 -25.35
CA GLY A 158 48.81 -44.06 -24.19
C GLY A 158 47.80 -44.41 -23.07
N THR A 159 47.63 -45.71 -22.77
CA THR A 159 46.87 -46.36 -21.66
C THR A 159 47.14 -47.90 -21.74
N PRO A 160 46.62 -48.81 -20.87
CA PRO A 160 45.65 -48.74 -19.75
C PRO A 160 46.38 -48.81 -18.37
N ALA A 161 46.08 -49.56 -17.29
CA ALA A 161 45.15 -50.66 -16.93
C ALA A 161 45.15 -50.90 -15.39
N SER A 162 44.27 -51.65 -14.70
CA SER A 162 42.86 -52.09 -14.87
C SER A 162 42.41 -52.91 -13.63
N ALA A 163 41.20 -53.53 -13.65
CA ALA A 163 40.75 -54.68 -12.81
C ALA A 163 40.40 -54.43 -11.31
N THR A 164 39.51 -55.18 -10.61
CA THR A 164 38.42 -56.13 -10.99
C THR A 164 37.45 -56.42 -9.81
N ALA A 165 36.14 -56.48 -10.10
CA ALA A 165 35.11 -57.38 -9.52
C ALA A 165 34.67 -57.21 -8.02
N ALA A 166 33.46 -57.65 -7.58
CA ALA A 166 32.41 -58.45 -8.23
C ALA A 166 30.96 -58.05 -7.81
N THR A 167 29.94 -58.56 -8.53
CA THR A 167 28.48 -58.34 -8.28
C THR A 167 27.69 -59.67 -8.28
N PRO A 168 26.42 -59.68 -7.82
CA PRO A 168 25.27 -60.02 -8.69
C PRO A 168 24.01 -59.14 -8.42
N GLY A 169 22.92 -59.16 -9.20
CA GLY A 169 22.62 -60.03 -10.37
C GLY A 169 21.46 -59.60 -11.30
N ILE A 170 20.47 -58.80 -10.84
CA ILE A 170 19.38 -58.16 -11.65
C ILE A 170 18.28 -59.08 -12.26
N THR A 171 17.00 -58.70 -12.06
CA THR A 171 15.88 -58.88 -13.03
C THR A 171 14.82 -57.78 -12.76
N ALA A 172 14.69 -56.65 -13.47
CA ALA A 172 14.39 -56.37 -14.89
C ALA A 172 12.89 -56.34 -15.26
N ILE A 173 12.41 -55.22 -15.82
CA ILE A 173 11.26 -55.03 -16.74
C ILE A 173 11.32 -53.59 -17.34
N THR A 174 10.61 -53.31 -18.44
CA THR A 174 10.95 -52.28 -19.44
C THR A 174 10.07 -51.02 -19.49
N ALA A 175 10.73 -49.88 -19.71
CA ALA A 175 10.36 -48.63 -20.42
C ALA A 175 8.88 -48.30 -20.79
N ALA A 176 8.49 -47.06 -20.48
CA ALA A 176 7.50 -46.27 -21.22
C ALA A 176 7.81 -44.75 -21.10
N THR A 177 7.53 -43.98 -22.15
CA THR A 177 7.78 -42.52 -22.20
C THR A 177 6.46 -41.73 -22.11
N PRO A 178 6.32 -40.69 -21.26
CA PRO A 178 5.18 -39.78 -21.30
C PRO A 178 5.36 -38.66 -22.35
N ALA A 179 4.25 -38.12 -22.86
CA ALA A 179 4.22 -37.13 -23.94
C ALA A 179 3.75 -35.74 -23.50
N LEU A 180 4.01 -34.72 -24.32
CA LEU A 180 3.44 -33.37 -24.15
C LEU A 180 1.95 -33.33 -24.58
N PRO A 181 1.10 -32.56 -23.88
CA PRO A 181 -0.12 -31.97 -24.41
C PRO A 181 0.13 -30.55 -24.99
N PRO A 182 -0.77 -30.00 -25.83
CA PRO A 182 -0.52 -28.78 -26.62
C PRO A 182 -1.10 -27.48 -26.02
N ALA A 183 -0.71 -26.34 -26.58
CA ALA A 183 -1.30 -25.02 -26.32
C ALA A 183 -2.30 -24.61 -27.43
N VAL A 184 -3.44 -24.03 -27.04
CA VAL A 184 -4.38 -23.32 -27.94
C VAL A 184 -4.98 -22.12 -27.19
N THR A 185 -5.13 -20.99 -27.87
CA THR A 185 -5.73 -19.74 -27.36
C THR A 185 -7.19 -19.57 -27.81
N THR A 186 -8.08 -19.17 -26.89
CA THR A 186 -9.09 -18.09 -27.08
C THR A 186 -9.84 -17.82 -25.77
N ALA A 187 -10.40 -16.61 -25.62
CA ALA A 187 -11.26 -16.25 -24.49
C ALA A 187 -12.74 -16.54 -24.77
N ALA A 188 -13.49 -16.96 -23.74
CA ALA A 188 -14.94 -17.10 -23.76
C ALA A 188 -15.53 -16.89 -22.34
N VAL A 189 -16.78 -16.46 -22.26
CA VAL A 189 -17.52 -16.23 -21.00
C VAL A 189 -18.04 -17.57 -20.46
N PRO A 190 -18.00 -17.84 -19.14
CA PRO A 190 -18.57 -19.06 -18.56
C PRO A 190 -20.10 -18.99 -18.45
N GLU A 191 -20.80 -19.85 -19.20
CA GLU A 191 -22.20 -20.19 -18.89
C GLU A 191 -22.27 -21.21 -17.73
N THR A 192 -23.40 -21.20 -17.01
CA THR A 192 -23.56 -21.97 -15.76
C THR A 192 -23.89 -23.45 -15.99
N GLY A 193 -22.97 -24.34 -15.58
CA GLY A 193 -23.23 -25.77 -15.39
C GLY A 193 -23.68 -26.11 -13.96
N PRO A 194 -24.28 -27.30 -13.71
CA PRO A 194 -24.76 -27.69 -12.39
C PRO A 194 -23.60 -27.93 -11.40
N ALA A 195 -23.77 -27.46 -10.16
CA ALA A 195 -22.73 -27.49 -9.15
C ALA A 195 -22.32 -28.92 -8.73
N GLN A 196 -21.02 -29.18 -8.67
CA GLN A 196 -20.47 -30.28 -7.89
C GLN A 196 -20.51 -29.91 -6.39
N ALA A 197 -20.83 -30.88 -5.54
CA ALA A 197 -20.74 -30.69 -4.10
C ALA A 197 -19.27 -30.50 -3.68
N GLY A 198 -18.99 -29.40 -2.96
CA GLY A 198 -17.67 -29.15 -2.39
C GLY A 198 -17.29 -30.15 -1.29
N PRO A 199 -16.00 -30.20 -0.89
CA PRO A 199 -15.56 -31.06 0.20
C PRO A 199 -16.24 -30.68 1.52
N ALA A 200 -16.46 -31.68 2.38
CA ALA A 200 -16.99 -31.46 3.72
C ALA A 200 -16.01 -30.62 4.56
N PRO A 201 -16.50 -29.73 5.45
CA PRO A 201 -15.63 -28.90 6.28
C PRO A 201 -14.80 -29.75 7.23
N THR A 202 -13.53 -29.36 7.40
CA THR A 202 -12.66 -29.85 8.46
C THR A 202 -13.16 -29.42 9.84
N GLY A 203 -12.65 -30.05 10.90
CA GLY A 203 -12.98 -29.70 12.29
C GLY A 203 -12.50 -28.30 12.70
N PRO A 204 -12.73 -27.89 13.97
CA PRO A 204 -12.30 -26.59 14.46
C PRO A 204 -10.79 -26.40 14.25
N GLY A 205 -10.42 -25.27 13.64
CA GLY A 205 -9.02 -24.94 13.34
C GLY A 205 -8.15 -24.84 14.60
N THR A 206 -6.84 -24.91 14.41
CA THR A 206 -5.83 -24.68 15.47
C THR A 206 -5.85 -23.23 15.97
N GLU A 207 -5.12 -22.93 17.05
CA GLU A 207 -5.02 -21.55 17.55
C GLU A 207 -4.18 -20.65 16.62
N ASP A 208 -3.25 -21.23 15.85
CA ASP A 208 -2.34 -20.56 14.92
C ASP A 208 -2.88 -20.53 13.47
N ASP A 209 -4.11 -20.06 13.25
CA ASP A 209 -4.60 -19.78 11.89
C ASP A 209 -3.81 -18.57 11.30
N PRO A 210 -3.07 -18.73 10.19
CA PRO A 210 -2.02 -17.77 9.80
C PRO A 210 -2.58 -16.44 9.29
N VAL A 211 -2.06 -15.33 9.82
CA VAL A 211 -2.45 -13.98 9.39
C VAL A 211 -1.81 -13.64 8.05
N THR A 212 -2.57 -12.97 7.19
CA THR A 212 -2.13 -12.54 5.85
C THR A 212 -2.35 -11.05 5.66
N GLU A 213 -1.78 -10.47 4.60
CA GLU A 213 -2.04 -9.08 4.21
C GLU A 213 -3.53 -8.76 3.99
N ALA A 214 -4.34 -9.76 3.63
CA ALA A 214 -5.77 -9.62 3.40
C ALA A 214 -6.62 -9.77 4.69
N SER A 215 -6.03 -10.22 5.80
CA SER A 215 -6.74 -10.41 7.07
C SER A 215 -7.23 -9.08 7.67
N PHE A 216 -8.44 -9.08 8.23
CA PHE A 216 -9.04 -7.85 8.75
C PHE A 216 -8.39 -7.43 10.08
N LYS A 217 -7.70 -6.29 10.07
CA LYS A 217 -7.21 -5.64 11.29
C LYS A 217 -8.39 -5.16 12.14
N ALA A 218 -8.66 -5.88 13.24
CA ALA A 218 -9.68 -5.50 14.22
C ALA A 218 -9.45 -4.09 14.78
N LEU A 219 -10.55 -3.33 14.95
CA LEU A 219 -10.52 -1.91 15.31
C LEU A 219 -10.38 -1.69 16.82
N ALA A 220 -10.76 -2.68 17.62
CA ALA A 220 -10.46 -2.76 19.04
C ALA A 220 -10.05 -4.20 19.38
N ARG A 221 -9.36 -4.37 20.51
CA ARG A 221 -8.84 -5.66 20.96
C ARG A 221 -9.18 -5.90 22.42
N THR A 222 -9.44 -7.16 22.73
CA THR A 222 -9.79 -7.64 24.06
C THR A 222 -9.34 -9.09 24.22
N GLU A 223 -8.86 -9.44 25.41
CA GLU A 223 -8.44 -10.81 25.76
C GLU A 223 -9.65 -11.75 25.92
N ARG A 224 -10.87 -11.21 26.01
CA ARG A 224 -12.09 -12.01 26.13
C ARG A 224 -12.37 -12.81 24.85
N ARG A 225 -12.03 -14.11 24.88
CA ARG A 225 -12.36 -15.10 23.84
C ARG A 225 -13.69 -15.83 24.08
N GLU A 226 -14.29 -15.65 25.26
CA GLU A 226 -15.53 -16.28 25.71
C GLU A 226 -16.48 -15.26 26.37
N LEU A 227 -17.79 -15.50 26.25
CA LEU A 227 -18.88 -14.68 26.79
C LEU A 227 -19.95 -15.57 27.42
N THR A 228 -20.33 -15.25 28.66
CA THR A 228 -21.38 -15.96 29.39
C THR A 228 -22.78 -15.43 29.02
N ALA A 229 -23.83 -16.13 29.46
CA ALA A 229 -25.21 -15.63 29.40
C ALA A 229 -25.38 -14.23 30.03
N ALA A 230 -24.58 -13.88 31.04
CA ALA A 230 -24.62 -12.55 31.67
C ALA A 230 -24.01 -11.46 30.78
N ASP A 231 -22.92 -11.78 30.07
CA ASP A 231 -22.28 -10.89 29.10
C ASP A 231 -23.17 -10.69 27.87
N LEU A 232 -23.78 -11.76 27.35
CA LEU A 232 -24.75 -11.69 26.25
C LEU A 232 -25.99 -10.86 26.65
N ALA A 233 -26.47 -11.00 27.89
CA ALA A 233 -27.54 -10.15 28.42
C ALA A 233 -27.11 -8.67 28.56
N ALA A 234 -25.83 -8.39 28.82
CA ALA A 234 -25.27 -7.03 28.84
C ALA A 234 -25.16 -6.43 27.42
N LEU A 235 -24.71 -7.19 26.43
CA LEU A 235 -24.78 -6.79 25.02
C LEU A 235 -26.25 -6.59 24.55
N GLY A 236 -27.19 -7.36 25.09
CA GLY A 236 -28.64 -7.15 24.91
C GLY A 236 -29.17 -5.83 25.48
N ARG A 237 -28.42 -5.17 26.38
CA ARG A 237 -28.71 -3.83 26.93
C ARG A 237 -27.82 -2.72 26.34
N GLY A 238 -26.95 -3.04 25.37
CA GLY A 238 -26.00 -2.09 24.79
C GLY A 238 -24.77 -1.80 25.67
N GLU A 239 -24.51 -2.60 26.72
CA GLU A 239 -23.41 -2.41 27.68
C GLU A 239 -22.06 -2.92 27.12
N ILE A 240 -21.74 -2.58 25.86
CA ILE A 240 -20.65 -3.15 25.05
C ILE A 240 -19.29 -3.01 25.75
N ALA A 241 -18.99 -1.83 26.30
CA ALA A 241 -17.74 -1.55 27.02
C ALA A 241 -17.63 -2.30 28.37
N GLY A 242 -18.75 -2.64 29.02
CA GLY A 242 -18.76 -3.46 30.22
C GLY A 242 -18.40 -4.93 29.96
N VAL A 243 -18.59 -5.38 28.71
CA VAL A 243 -18.22 -6.72 28.25
C VAL A 243 -16.79 -6.74 27.72
N PHE A 244 -16.48 -5.95 26.69
CA PHE A 244 -15.20 -6.06 25.98
C PHE A 244 -14.08 -5.14 26.51
N GLY A 245 -14.42 -4.11 27.30
CA GLY A 245 -13.47 -3.18 27.91
C GLY A 245 -13.58 -1.73 27.38
N PRO A 246 -12.85 -0.78 27.97
CA PRO A 246 -13.01 0.66 27.71
C PRO A 246 -12.68 1.08 26.27
N ALA A 247 -11.83 0.33 25.56
CA ALA A 247 -11.53 0.57 24.14
C ALA A 247 -12.73 0.37 23.20
N TYR A 248 -13.84 -0.19 23.71
CA TYR A 248 -15.09 -0.45 22.98
C TYR A 248 -16.18 0.58 23.30
N ASP A 249 -15.89 1.61 24.11
CA ASP A 249 -16.87 2.61 24.54
C ASP A 249 -17.10 3.74 23.54
N GLN A 250 -18.35 4.20 23.45
CA GLN A 250 -18.79 5.36 22.69
C GLN A 250 -19.49 6.41 23.57
N GLU A 251 -19.43 6.29 24.91
CA GLU A 251 -20.19 7.11 25.87
C GLU A 251 -21.71 7.12 25.60
N GLY A 252 -22.25 5.98 25.15
CA GLY A 252 -23.68 5.83 24.83
C GLY A 252 -24.13 6.49 23.51
N ALA A 253 -23.21 6.90 22.64
CA ALA A 253 -23.54 7.58 21.37
C ALA A 253 -24.30 6.74 20.33
N SER A 254 -24.48 5.43 20.55
CA SER A 254 -25.19 4.50 19.66
C SER A 254 -26.10 3.56 20.45
N PRO A 255 -27.18 4.06 21.09
CA PRO A 255 -27.99 3.28 22.04
C PRO A 255 -28.80 2.16 21.39
N ASP A 256 -28.97 2.18 20.06
CA ASP A 256 -29.69 1.15 19.31
C ASP A 256 -28.80 -0.07 18.97
N LEU A 257 -27.50 -0.05 19.30
CA LEU A 257 -26.59 -1.20 19.13
C LEU A 257 -26.77 -2.23 20.24
N THR A 258 -27.89 -2.94 20.17
CA THR A 258 -28.21 -4.06 21.05
C THR A 258 -28.00 -5.39 20.32
N LEU A 259 -27.65 -6.45 21.07
CA LEU A 259 -27.50 -7.80 20.53
C LEU A 259 -28.81 -8.33 19.93
N VAL A 260 -29.95 -8.00 20.55
CA VAL A 260 -31.28 -8.51 20.22
C VAL A 260 -32.17 -7.33 19.81
N ASP A 261 -32.94 -7.48 18.72
CA ASP A 261 -33.81 -6.40 18.24
C ASP A 261 -35.02 -6.14 19.18
N PRO A 262 -35.60 -4.92 19.20
CA PRO A 262 -36.74 -4.60 20.05
C PRO A 262 -38.00 -5.44 19.75
N GLY A 263 -38.21 -6.48 20.56
CA GLY A 263 -39.32 -7.44 20.43
C GLY A 263 -38.88 -8.88 20.23
N ASP A 264 -37.63 -9.10 19.79
CA ASP A 264 -37.01 -10.42 19.68
C ASP A 264 -36.60 -10.96 21.05
N ARG A 265 -36.32 -12.27 21.12
CA ARG A 265 -35.76 -12.94 22.30
C ARG A 265 -34.27 -13.24 22.10
N PRO A 266 -33.45 -13.30 23.17
CA PRO A 266 -32.11 -13.87 23.06
C PRO A 266 -32.22 -15.35 22.66
N LEU A 267 -31.35 -15.77 21.74
CA LEU A 267 -31.26 -17.14 21.22
C LEU A 267 -29.89 -17.79 21.50
N LEU A 268 -28.89 -17.00 21.91
CA LEU A 268 -27.58 -17.49 22.34
C LEU A 268 -27.51 -17.67 23.86
N ALA A 269 -26.93 -18.78 24.31
CA ALA A 269 -26.71 -19.14 25.71
C ALA A 269 -25.30 -18.77 26.21
N TRP A 270 -24.30 -18.87 25.34
CA TRP A 270 -22.90 -18.51 25.56
C TRP A 270 -22.21 -18.36 24.19
N VAL A 271 -21.04 -17.70 24.16
CA VAL A 271 -20.14 -17.64 23.00
C VAL A 271 -18.72 -18.02 23.47
N ALA A 272 -17.97 -18.74 22.66
CA ALA A 272 -16.60 -19.16 22.92
C ALA A 272 -15.78 -19.16 21.63
N GLY A 273 -14.45 -19.19 21.75
CA GLY A 273 -13.55 -19.27 20.60
C GLY A 273 -13.67 -18.08 19.64
N LEU A 274 -13.86 -16.85 20.14
CA LEU A 274 -13.85 -15.62 19.33
C LEU A 274 -12.46 -15.38 18.72
N ARG A 275 -12.29 -15.63 17.42
CA ARG A 275 -11.02 -15.43 16.71
C ARG A 275 -11.12 -14.33 15.66
N THR A 276 -10.20 -13.37 15.70
CA THR A 276 -10.03 -12.33 14.66
C THR A 276 -9.56 -12.91 13.33
N HIS A 277 -8.83 -14.02 13.38
CA HIS A 277 -8.32 -14.77 12.22
C HIS A 277 -8.75 -16.23 12.33
N GLY A 278 -8.90 -16.91 11.20
CA GLY A 278 -9.40 -18.29 11.13
C GLY A 278 -10.74 -18.42 10.43
N GLY A 279 -11.27 -19.64 10.38
CA GLY A 279 -12.32 -19.99 9.42
C GLY A 279 -11.76 -20.21 8.00
N ALA A 280 -12.60 -20.63 7.05
CA ALA A 280 -12.14 -21.01 5.70
C ALA A 280 -11.55 -19.85 4.88
N SER A 281 -11.84 -18.60 5.27
CA SER A 281 -11.36 -17.35 4.68
C SER A 281 -10.18 -16.71 5.42
N ALA A 282 -9.84 -17.23 6.60
CA ALA A 282 -9.04 -16.56 7.63
C ALA A 282 -9.58 -15.20 8.14
N ALA A 283 -10.82 -14.81 7.81
CA ALA A 283 -11.43 -13.54 8.21
C ALA A 283 -12.13 -13.54 9.59
N GLY A 284 -12.11 -14.69 10.29
CA GLY A 284 -12.56 -14.83 11.67
C GLY A 284 -13.63 -15.89 11.89
N SER A 285 -13.80 -16.29 13.15
CA SER A 285 -14.78 -17.32 13.54
C SER A 285 -15.23 -17.18 15.00
N LEU A 286 -16.36 -17.83 15.34
CA LEU A 286 -16.77 -18.08 16.73
C LEU A 286 -17.60 -19.36 16.87
N HIS A 287 -17.76 -19.82 18.11
CA HIS A 287 -18.68 -20.89 18.49
C HIS A 287 -19.70 -20.37 19.52
N ALA A 288 -20.96 -20.82 19.48
CA ALA A 288 -21.99 -20.35 20.40
C ALA A 288 -23.02 -21.43 20.75
N GLY A 289 -23.41 -21.53 22.02
CA GLY A 289 -24.50 -22.42 22.43
C GLY A 289 -25.87 -21.80 22.12
N LEU A 290 -26.83 -22.60 21.65
CA LEU A 290 -28.21 -22.15 21.44
C LEU A 290 -29.08 -22.36 22.68
N LEU A 291 -29.96 -21.39 22.94
CA LEU A 291 -31.16 -21.60 23.74
C LEU A 291 -32.18 -22.41 22.92
N PRO A 292 -33.15 -23.11 23.56
CA PRO A 292 -34.14 -23.90 22.83
C PRO A 292 -34.91 -23.06 21.79
N LEU A 293 -35.03 -23.60 20.57
CA LEU A 293 -35.75 -23.00 19.44
C LEU A 293 -37.17 -23.58 19.29
N ASP A 294 -38.09 -22.79 18.76
CA ASP A 294 -39.46 -23.23 18.47
C ASP A 294 -39.56 -24.02 17.16
N ALA A 295 -39.13 -25.28 17.22
CA ALA A 295 -39.42 -26.26 16.18
C ALA A 295 -40.88 -26.77 16.22
N ALA A 296 -41.63 -26.50 17.28
CA ALA A 296 -42.99 -27.00 17.47
C ALA A 296 -44.01 -26.25 16.62
N SER A 297 -43.81 -24.94 16.41
CA SER A 297 -44.56 -24.11 15.46
C SER A 297 -44.23 -24.39 13.98
N GLY A 298 -43.26 -25.29 13.71
CA GLY A 298 -43.00 -25.84 12.38
C GLY A 298 -41.73 -25.31 11.69
N THR A 299 -41.57 -25.70 10.42
CA THR A 299 -40.34 -25.44 9.64
C THR A 299 -40.01 -23.96 9.53
N ASP A 300 -41.01 -23.12 9.28
CA ASP A 300 -40.81 -21.72 8.94
C ASP A 300 -40.48 -20.89 10.20
N ALA A 301 -41.08 -21.26 11.35
CA ALA A 301 -40.74 -20.73 12.66
C ALA A 301 -39.29 -21.06 13.06
N LEU A 302 -38.92 -22.34 12.95
CA LEU A 302 -37.53 -22.79 13.18
C LEU A 302 -36.54 -22.08 12.24
N THR A 303 -36.90 -21.89 10.97
CA THR A 303 -36.07 -21.17 9.98
C THR A 303 -35.89 -19.70 10.36
N THR A 304 -36.94 -19.06 10.87
CA THR A 304 -36.90 -17.66 11.32
C THR A 304 -36.01 -17.51 12.56
N GLU A 305 -36.15 -18.38 13.56
CA GLU A 305 -35.29 -18.34 14.74
C GLU A 305 -33.84 -18.73 14.44
N LEU A 306 -33.59 -19.66 13.50
CA LEU A 306 -32.24 -19.96 13.02
C LEU A 306 -31.57 -18.73 12.40
N LEU A 307 -32.30 -17.94 11.61
CA LEU A 307 -31.80 -16.69 11.04
C LEU A 307 -31.57 -15.60 12.12
N SER A 308 -32.46 -15.45 13.11
CA SER A 308 -32.25 -14.51 14.23
C SER A 308 -31.06 -14.94 15.10
N ALA A 309 -30.88 -16.23 15.38
CA ALA A 309 -29.74 -16.75 16.15
C ALA A 309 -28.41 -16.52 15.43
N ALA A 310 -28.36 -16.77 14.12
CA ALA A 310 -27.21 -16.42 13.29
C ALA A 310 -26.97 -14.90 13.28
N GLY A 311 -28.01 -14.09 13.11
CA GLY A 311 -27.92 -12.63 13.19
C GLY A 311 -27.36 -12.12 14.52
N GLN A 312 -27.78 -12.71 15.65
CA GLN A 312 -27.23 -12.43 16.97
C GLN A 312 -25.73 -12.81 17.04
N ALA A 313 -25.35 -13.97 16.50
CA ALA A 313 -23.95 -14.40 16.46
C ALA A 313 -23.06 -13.44 15.64
N LEU A 314 -23.51 -12.99 14.45
CA LEU A 314 -22.79 -12.00 13.65
C LEU A 314 -22.66 -10.66 14.38
N ARG A 315 -23.66 -10.23 15.16
CA ARG A 315 -23.58 -9.00 15.97
C ARG A 315 -22.53 -9.11 17.08
N VAL A 316 -22.42 -10.27 17.74
CA VAL A 316 -21.33 -10.50 18.71
C VAL A 316 -19.97 -10.34 18.03
N PHE A 317 -19.77 -10.92 16.85
CA PHE A 317 -18.52 -10.78 16.10
C PHE A 317 -18.25 -9.34 15.67
N ALA A 318 -19.27 -8.63 15.16
CA ALA A 318 -19.18 -7.23 14.76
C ALA A 318 -18.72 -6.31 15.90
N LEU A 319 -19.27 -6.52 17.11
CA LEU A 319 -18.86 -5.80 18.30
C LEU A 319 -17.47 -6.20 18.76
N TYR A 320 -17.13 -7.49 18.72
CA TYR A 320 -15.83 -8.04 19.14
C TYR A 320 -14.65 -7.48 18.34
N VAL A 321 -14.79 -7.33 17.02
CA VAL A 321 -13.76 -6.68 16.16
C VAL A 321 -13.93 -5.15 16.05
N GLY A 322 -14.91 -4.58 16.76
CA GLY A 322 -15.06 -3.14 16.95
C GLY A 322 -15.75 -2.36 15.83
N LEU A 323 -16.52 -2.99 14.93
CA LEU A 323 -17.13 -2.33 13.76
C LEU A 323 -18.07 -1.16 14.12
N HIS A 324 -18.63 -1.16 15.33
CA HIS A 324 -19.45 -0.05 15.82
C HIS A 324 -18.67 1.25 16.02
N LEU A 325 -17.37 1.16 16.34
CA LEU A 325 -16.51 2.30 16.67
C LEU A 325 -16.27 3.25 15.48
N CYS A 326 -16.61 2.83 14.26
CA CYS A 326 -16.54 3.65 13.07
C CYS A 326 -17.64 4.71 12.93
N LEU A 327 -18.78 4.56 13.63
CA LEU A 327 -19.96 5.42 13.44
C LEU A 327 -20.60 5.79 14.79
N ALA A 328 -21.16 6.99 14.88
CA ALA A 328 -22.08 7.37 15.95
C ALA A 328 -23.54 7.22 15.50
N ASP A 329 -24.45 7.21 16.47
CA ASP A 329 -25.90 6.99 16.31
C ASP A 329 -26.23 5.81 15.38
N ALA A 330 -25.50 4.71 15.58
CA ALA A 330 -25.60 3.51 14.78
C ALA A 330 -26.61 2.50 15.34
N ARG A 331 -27.05 1.59 14.47
CA ARG A 331 -27.80 0.36 14.77
C ARG A 331 -27.32 -0.77 13.87
N PHE A 332 -27.72 -2.00 14.17
CA PHE A 332 -27.54 -3.12 13.24
C PHE A 332 -28.64 -3.16 12.17
N VAL A 333 -28.28 -3.59 10.96
CA VAL A 333 -29.19 -3.88 9.85
C VAL A 333 -28.90 -5.32 9.39
N PRO A 334 -29.88 -6.25 9.39
CA PRO A 334 -29.68 -7.66 9.05
C PRO A 334 -29.63 -7.89 7.52
N ALA A 335 -28.71 -7.20 6.86
CA ALA A 335 -28.41 -7.33 5.44
C ALA A 335 -26.97 -6.83 5.16
N ALA A 336 -26.43 -7.20 4.01
CA ALA A 336 -25.26 -6.52 3.44
C ALA A 336 -25.64 -5.11 2.93
N PRO A 337 -24.67 -4.20 2.71
CA PRO A 337 -24.95 -2.86 2.18
C PRO A 337 -25.65 -2.88 0.82
N ALA A 338 -26.58 -1.95 0.59
CA ALA A 338 -27.31 -1.78 -0.67
C ALA A 338 -26.55 -0.91 -1.69
N GLU A 339 -25.40 -0.40 -1.27
CA GLU A 339 -24.53 0.49 -2.01
C GLU A 339 -23.30 -0.25 -2.57
N ASP A 340 -22.63 0.36 -3.55
CA ASP A 340 -21.25 0.06 -3.95
C ASP A 340 -20.25 0.78 -3.03
N PRO A 341 -18.95 0.39 -2.96
CA PRO A 341 -17.95 1.02 -2.10
C PRO A 341 -17.78 2.54 -2.26
N ASP A 342 -18.20 3.11 -3.40
CA ASP A 342 -18.23 4.55 -3.65
C ASP A 342 -19.51 5.24 -3.11
N GLY A 343 -20.35 4.54 -2.35
CA GLY A 343 -21.57 5.07 -1.77
C GLY A 343 -22.66 5.46 -2.77
N ARG A 344 -22.61 4.99 -4.02
CA ARG A 344 -23.76 5.00 -4.95
C ARG A 344 -24.64 3.76 -4.74
N PRO A 345 -25.93 3.79 -5.15
CA PRO A 345 -26.75 2.58 -5.23
C PRO A 345 -26.04 1.50 -6.05
N ARG A 346 -26.05 0.25 -5.55
CA ARG A 346 -25.25 -0.85 -6.12
C ARG A 346 -25.54 -1.09 -7.60
N THR A 347 -24.48 -1.14 -8.39
CA THR A 347 -24.49 -1.38 -9.84
C THR A 347 -24.16 -2.83 -10.21
N GLY A 348 -23.42 -3.54 -9.35
CA GLY A 348 -23.16 -4.98 -9.47
C GLY A 348 -24.33 -5.86 -8.98
N PRO A 349 -24.17 -7.19 -8.96
CA PRO A 349 -25.14 -8.08 -8.33
C PRO A 349 -25.28 -7.77 -6.83
N ALA A 350 -26.51 -7.84 -6.32
CA ALA A 350 -26.75 -7.80 -4.88
C ALA A 350 -26.05 -8.97 -4.17
N HIS A 351 -25.73 -8.79 -2.90
CA HIS A 351 -25.36 -9.92 -2.04
C HIS A 351 -26.50 -10.96 -2.07
N PRO A 352 -26.20 -12.27 -2.09
CA PRO A 352 -27.26 -13.28 -2.03
C PRO A 352 -28.14 -13.08 -0.79
N ALA A 353 -29.41 -13.42 -0.91
CA ALA A 353 -30.32 -13.46 0.24
C ALA A 353 -29.96 -14.67 1.13
N PRO A 354 -30.05 -14.56 2.46
CA PRO A 354 -29.66 -15.64 3.36
C PRO A 354 -30.50 -16.89 3.12
N THR A 355 -29.85 -18.05 3.06
CA THR A 355 -30.50 -19.35 2.84
C THR A 355 -30.30 -20.27 4.03
N VAL A 356 -31.31 -21.11 4.33
CA VAL A 356 -31.28 -22.10 5.40
C VAL A 356 -31.60 -23.48 4.82
N THR A 357 -30.70 -24.44 5.06
CA THR A 357 -30.84 -25.84 4.64
C THR A 357 -30.86 -26.72 5.88
N LEU A 358 -31.98 -27.39 6.16
CA LEU A 358 -32.07 -28.37 7.24
C LEU A 358 -31.45 -29.70 6.80
N VAL A 359 -30.48 -30.19 7.57
CA VAL A 359 -29.70 -31.40 7.27
C VAL A 359 -30.37 -32.61 7.94
N GLY A 360 -31.24 -33.31 7.22
CA GLY A 360 -31.91 -34.50 7.75
C GLY A 360 -33.17 -34.93 6.99
N THR A 361 -33.02 -35.48 5.79
CA THR A 361 -34.11 -36.02 4.95
C THR A 361 -33.86 -37.45 4.48
N GLY A 362 -33.44 -38.32 5.40
CA GLY A 362 -33.46 -39.77 5.18
C GLY A 362 -34.90 -40.31 5.21
N ALA A 363 -35.22 -41.28 4.36
CA ALA A 363 -36.55 -41.90 4.27
C ALA A 363 -36.91 -42.78 5.50
N ASP A 364 -35.95 -42.98 6.41
CA ASP A 364 -35.94 -44.09 7.37
C ASP A 364 -36.39 -43.68 8.80
N GLY A 365 -36.99 -42.49 8.96
CA GLY A 365 -37.73 -42.11 10.18
C GLY A 365 -36.90 -41.77 11.42
N ALA A 366 -35.60 -41.49 11.29
CA ALA A 366 -34.83 -40.89 12.37
C ALA A 366 -35.42 -39.51 12.77
N SER A 367 -35.42 -39.18 14.07
CA SER A 367 -36.12 -37.98 14.55
C SER A 367 -35.49 -36.71 13.99
N ARG A 368 -36.34 -35.84 13.41
CA ARG A 368 -36.03 -34.44 13.12
C ARG A 368 -35.50 -33.76 14.39
N TRP A 369 -34.50 -32.89 14.26
CA TRP A 369 -34.06 -32.05 15.37
C TRP A 369 -35.22 -31.19 15.88
N ASP A 370 -35.42 -31.17 17.20
CA ASP A 370 -36.58 -30.59 17.89
C ASP A 370 -36.33 -29.16 18.40
N GLY A 371 -35.23 -28.53 17.96
CA GLY A 371 -34.81 -27.21 18.42
C GLY A 371 -34.07 -27.20 19.76
N THR A 372 -33.88 -28.35 20.41
CA THR A 372 -33.19 -28.44 21.71
C THR A 372 -31.71 -28.83 21.58
N GLY A 373 -30.86 -28.38 22.51
CA GLY A 373 -29.46 -28.86 22.63
C GLY A 373 -28.58 -28.63 21.40
N GLY A 374 -28.63 -27.44 20.80
CA GLY A 374 -27.84 -27.07 19.63
C GLY A 374 -26.71 -26.07 19.90
N GLU A 375 -25.79 -25.97 18.96
CA GLU A 375 -24.63 -25.06 18.93
C GLU A 375 -24.46 -24.47 17.52
N VAL A 376 -23.88 -23.28 17.42
CA VAL A 376 -23.62 -22.51 16.19
C VAL A 376 -22.11 -22.37 16.01
N VAL A 377 -21.58 -22.91 14.91
CA VAL A 377 -20.24 -22.60 14.40
C VAL A 377 -20.39 -21.52 13.32
N LEU A 378 -19.70 -20.40 13.48
CA LEU A 378 -19.72 -19.26 12.57
C LEU A 378 -18.35 -19.08 11.92
N ASP A 379 -18.35 -18.96 10.59
CA ASP A 379 -17.18 -18.77 9.72
C ASP A 379 -17.43 -17.49 8.89
N ILE A 380 -16.57 -16.47 9.02
CA ILE A 380 -16.76 -15.17 8.35
C ILE A 380 -16.37 -15.30 6.87
N ASP A 381 -17.32 -15.12 5.95
CA ASP A 381 -17.04 -15.15 4.51
C ASP A 381 -16.46 -13.81 4.03
N THR A 382 -16.83 -12.68 4.62
CA THR A 382 -16.42 -11.32 4.21
C THR A 382 -16.59 -10.31 5.34
N ILE A 383 -15.69 -9.32 5.41
CA ILE A 383 -15.75 -8.17 6.31
C ILE A 383 -15.03 -6.96 5.67
N ASP A 384 -15.66 -5.78 5.63
CA ASP A 384 -15.02 -4.51 5.19
C ASP A 384 -15.70 -3.31 5.89
N LEU A 385 -15.05 -2.16 5.84
CA LEU A 385 -15.60 -0.86 6.27
C LEU A 385 -16.38 -0.16 5.16
N LEU A 386 -16.25 -0.61 3.91
CA LEU A 386 -16.87 0.02 2.74
C LEU A 386 -18.10 -0.75 2.23
N PRO A 387 -19.17 -0.05 1.80
CA PRO A 387 -19.44 1.40 1.97
C PRO A 387 -19.98 1.78 3.36
N ARG A 388 -20.18 0.79 4.23
CA ARG A 388 -20.43 0.90 5.68
C ARG A 388 -19.77 -0.30 6.36
N PRO A 389 -19.43 -0.24 7.66
CA PRO A 389 -18.89 -1.40 8.38
C PRO A 389 -19.88 -2.58 8.33
N TRP A 390 -19.48 -3.70 7.74
CA TRP A 390 -20.34 -4.86 7.55
C TRP A 390 -19.54 -6.16 7.53
N LEU A 391 -20.27 -7.26 7.73
CA LEU A 391 -19.77 -8.62 7.58
C LEU A 391 -20.85 -9.53 6.98
N ALA A 392 -20.41 -10.63 6.37
CA ALA A 392 -21.22 -11.78 5.99
C ALA A 392 -20.54 -13.08 6.41
N ALA A 393 -21.32 -14.13 6.64
CA ALA A 393 -20.83 -15.38 7.20
C ALA A 393 -21.66 -16.60 6.77
N ARG A 394 -21.01 -17.76 6.93
CA ARG A 394 -21.60 -19.08 6.88
C ARG A 394 -21.75 -19.57 8.31
N VAL A 395 -22.91 -20.15 8.63
CA VAL A 395 -23.20 -20.70 9.96
C VAL A 395 -23.62 -22.16 9.83
N LEU A 396 -22.93 -23.04 10.56
CA LEU A 396 -23.31 -24.45 10.72
C LEU A 396 -23.93 -24.63 12.10
N VAL A 397 -25.14 -25.17 12.14
CA VAL A 397 -25.82 -25.51 13.39
C VAL A 397 -25.66 -26.99 13.66
N GLN A 398 -25.13 -27.32 14.83
CA GLN A 398 -24.86 -28.69 15.26
C GLN A 398 -25.73 -29.06 16.46
N ALA A 399 -26.17 -30.31 16.55
CA ALA A 399 -26.81 -30.85 17.74
C ALA A 399 -26.33 -32.31 17.94
N GLY A 400 -25.93 -32.66 19.17
CA GLY A 400 -25.40 -33.99 19.48
C GLY A 400 -24.19 -34.41 18.63
N GLY A 401 -23.32 -33.45 18.25
CA GLY A 401 -22.14 -33.70 17.42
C GLY A 401 -22.44 -33.96 15.93
N ARG A 402 -23.60 -33.52 15.41
CA ARG A 402 -23.99 -33.63 14.00
C ARG A 402 -24.50 -32.29 13.49
N VAL A 403 -24.15 -31.91 12.27
CA VAL A 403 -24.77 -30.76 11.59
C VAL A 403 -26.25 -31.07 11.33
N VAL A 404 -27.14 -30.19 11.81
CA VAL A 404 -28.60 -30.28 11.66
C VAL A 404 -29.18 -29.13 10.83
N ALA A 405 -28.46 -28.04 10.67
CA ALA A 405 -28.74 -27.02 9.67
C ALA A 405 -27.46 -26.35 9.15
N GLU A 406 -27.51 -25.87 7.91
CA GLU A 406 -26.53 -24.96 7.32
C GLU A 406 -27.24 -23.66 6.91
N ILE A 407 -26.65 -22.53 7.29
CA ILE A 407 -27.10 -21.19 6.95
C ILE A 407 -25.98 -20.53 6.14
N ARG A 408 -26.33 -19.90 5.02
CA ARG A 408 -25.39 -19.18 4.14
C ARG A 408 -25.86 -17.76 3.90
N ASP A 409 -24.92 -16.90 3.54
CA ASP A 409 -25.18 -15.52 3.09
C ASP A 409 -25.90 -14.65 4.14
N VAL A 410 -25.80 -15.02 5.42
CA VAL A 410 -26.27 -14.18 6.53
C VAL A 410 -25.29 -13.02 6.71
N ALA A 411 -25.82 -11.80 6.80
CA ALA A 411 -25.03 -10.58 6.78
C ALA A 411 -25.58 -9.54 7.76
N VAL A 412 -24.67 -8.74 8.33
CA VAL A 412 -24.98 -7.65 9.26
C VAL A 412 -24.16 -6.41 8.88
N THR A 413 -24.86 -5.29 8.71
CA THR A 413 -24.25 -3.96 8.51
C THR A 413 -24.47 -3.10 9.76
N VAL A 414 -23.43 -2.42 10.23
CA VAL A 414 -23.52 -1.30 11.18
C VAL A 414 -23.89 -0.05 10.39
N ARG A 415 -25.01 0.60 10.73
CA ARG A 415 -25.47 1.78 9.98
C ARG A 415 -26.05 2.88 10.87
N GLU A 416 -25.67 4.10 10.54
CA GLU A 416 -26.15 5.35 11.12
C GLU A 416 -27.68 5.51 10.99
N ARG A 417 -28.31 6.26 11.91
CA ARG A 417 -29.67 6.77 11.70
C ARG A 417 -29.70 7.78 10.54
N PRO A 418 -30.80 7.87 9.75
CA PRO A 418 -30.88 8.80 8.63
C PRO A 418 -30.70 10.27 9.07
N GLY A 419 -29.72 10.95 8.50
CA GLY A 419 -29.39 12.35 8.81
C GLY A 419 -28.22 12.55 9.79
N THR A 420 -27.69 11.47 10.38
CA THR A 420 -26.47 11.54 11.20
C THR A 420 -25.23 11.86 10.37
N GLN A 421 -24.30 12.66 10.92
CA GLN A 421 -23.02 12.98 10.28
C GLN A 421 -22.08 11.77 10.31
N ILE A 422 -21.48 11.46 9.15
CA ILE A 422 -20.61 10.28 8.92
C ILE A 422 -19.22 10.64 8.36
N GLY A 423 -18.85 11.91 8.42
CA GLY A 423 -17.68 12.49 7.77
C GLY A 423 -17.71 14.02 7.79
N PRO A 424 -16.68 14.70 7.29
CA PRO A 424 -16.58 16.15 7.35
C PRO A 424 -17.69 16.87 6.58
N ASP A 425 -18.16 17.98 7.15
CA ASP A 425 -18.87 19.02 6.41
C ASP A 425 -17.93 19.76 5.45
N HIS A 426 -18.49 20.61 4.60
CA HIS A 426 -17.71 21.41 3.65
C HIS A 426 -16.64 22.27 4.35
N GLY A 427 -15.41 22.25 3.82
CA GLY A 427 -14.26 22.89 4.45
C GLY A 427 -13.53 21.99 5.45
N GLY A 428 -13.91 20.71 5.57
CA GLY A 428 -13.31 19.76 6.51
C GLY A 428 -13.85 19.88 7.95
N ALA A 429 -14.90 20.65 8.20
CA ALA A 429 -15.42 20.83 9.55
C ALA A 429 -16.08 19.54 10.07
N VAL A 430 -15.69 19.08 11.26
CA VAL A 430 -16.33 17.96 11.96
C VAL A 430 -17.04 18.53 13.18
N THR A 431 -18.38 18.53 13.16
CA THR A 431 -19.18 19.21 14.19
C THR A 431 -19.84 18.24 15.17
N ALA A 432 -20.14 17.01 14.74
CA ALA A 432 -20.58 15.90 15.58
C ALA A 432 -19.43 14.96 15.99
N PHE A 433 -19.70 14.08 16.96
CA PHE A 433 -18.81 12.96 17.27
C PHE A 433 -19.01 11.83 16.25
N LEU A 434 -17.93 11.37 15.60
CA LEU A 434 -17.98 10.34 14.54
C LEU A 434 -17.72 8.92 15.06
N GLY A 435 -18.08 8.63 16.32
CA GLY A 435 -18.08 7.28 16.90
C GLY A 435 -16.76 6.76 17.49
N ARG A 436 -15.60 7.29 17.07
CA ARG A 436 -14.28 6.74 17.46
C ARG A 436 -13.56 7.54 18.53
N ARG A 437 -12.97 6.84 19.49
CA ARG A 437 -11.96 7.33 20.44
C ARG A 437 -10.69 6.50 20.41
N ASN A 438 -9.58 7.07 20.83
CA ASN A 438 -8.35 6.32 21.13
C ASN A 438 -8.33 5.81 22.58
N ALA A 439 -7.26 5.10 22.96
CA ALA A 439 -7.09 4.54 24.30
C ALA A 439 -7.04 5.58 25.43
N ALA A 440 -6.72 6.85 25.13
CA ALA A 440 -6.74 7.97 26.08
C ALA A 440 -8.14 8.63 26.21
N GLY A 441 -9.14 8.13 25.47
CA GLY A 441 -10.49 8.70 25.44
C GLY A 441 -10.66 9.94 24.55
N GLU A 442 -9.59 10.39 23.89
CA GLU A 442 -9.64 11.49 22.92
C GLU A 442 -10.52 11.08 21.74
N ARG A 443 -11.36 11.99 21.25
CA ARG A 443 -12.19 11.77 20.06
C ARG A 443 -11.31 11.88 18.82
N ALA A 444 -11.40 10.92 17.91
CA ALA A 444 -10.76 11.06 16.61
C ALA A 444 -11.52 12.10 15.78
N LEU A 445 -10.78 12.97 15.08
CA LEU A 445 -11.31 13.88 14.07
C LEU A 445 -11.84 13.08 12.87
N LEU A 446 -11.06 12.10 12.40
CA LEU A 446 -11.45 11.11 11.39
C LEU A 446 -10.89 9.74 11.75
N ASN A 447 -11.62 8.68 11.41
CA ASN A 447 -11.37 7.31 11.89
C ASN A 447 -11.14 6.30 10.74
N GLU A 448 -11.05 5.02 11.10
CA GLU A 448 -10.67 3.91 10.22
C GLU A 448 -11.61 3.74 9.01
N PHE A 449 -12.90 4.08 9.18
CA PHE A 449 -13.90 4.10 8.11
C PHE A 449 -13.64 5.24 7.12
N HIS A 450 -13.25 6.41 7.61
CA HIS A 450 -12.84 7.55 6.77
C HIS A 450 -11.55 7.21 6.01
N MET A 451 -10.58 6.56 6.66
CA MET A 451 -9.35 6.12 5.99
C MET A 451 -9.62 5.03 4.93
N ALA A 452 -10.61 4.15 5.15
CA ALA A 452 -11.09 3.24 4.10
C ALA A 452 -11.68 4.01 2.89
N HIS A 453 -12.48 5.04 3.16
CA HIS A 453 -13.07 5.92 2.14
C HIS A 453 -12.00 6.70 1.36
N CYS A 454 -11.00 7.25 2.05
CA CYS A 454 -9.83 7.89 1.43
C CYS A 454 -9.01 6.96 0.53
N ALA A 455 -8.96 5.66 0.86
CA ALA A 455 -8.20 4.66 0.11
C ALA A 455 -8.96 4.11 -1.11
N ARG A 456 -10.13 3.50 -0.90
CA ARG A 456 -10.86 2.74 -1.92
C ARG A 456 -12.29 3.22 -2.17
N GLY A 457 -12.88 3.95 -1.23
CA GLY A 457 -14.27 4.41 -1.33
C GLY A 457 -14.45 5.82 -1.90
N ASP A 458 -15.58 6.42 -1.55
CA ASP A 458 -15.88 7.83 -1.81
C ASP A 458 -15.06 8.77 -0.92
N GLN A 459 -14.23 9.61 -1.51
CA GLN A 459 -13.49 10.64 -0.78
C GLN A 459 -14.40 11.76 -0.26
N GLY A 460 -15.61 11.92 -0.81
CA GLY A 460 -16.63 12.83 -0.27
C GLY A 460 -16.97 12.53 1.20
N ILE A 461 -17.09 11.26 1.57
CA ILE A 461 -17.26 10.80 2.96
C ILE A 461 -15.94 10.89 3.74
N GLY A 462 -14.81 10.51 3.12
CA GLY A 462 -13.51 10.45 3.81
C GLY A 462 -12.89 11.80 4.17
N LEU A 463 -13.10 12.84 3.36
CA LEU A 463 -12.43 14.15 3.49
C LEU A 463 -13.39 15.35 3.47
N GLY A 464 -14.64 15.19 3.05
CA GLY A 464 -15.63 16.26 2.92
C GLY A 464 -16.18 16.40 1.50
N PRO A 465 -17.38 17.01 1.34
CA PRO A 465 -18.17 16.93 0.11
C PRO A 465 -17.48 17.48 -1.15
N GLU A 466 -16.54 18.43 -1.00
CA GLU A 466 -15.70 18.95 -2.08
C GLU A 466 -14.89 17.85 -2.83
N PHE A 467 -14.59 16.71 -2.20
CA PHE A 467 -13.91 15.58 -2.85
C PHE A 467 -14.85 14.64 -3.62
N GLY A 468 -16.16 14.85 -3.59
CA GLY A 468 -17.14 14.03 -4.31
C GLY A 468 -16.93 14.01 -5.84
N ALA A 469 -16.25 15.01 -6.39
CA ALA A 469 -15.87 15.06 -7.81
C ALA A 469 -14.92 13.93 -8.25
N TYR A 470 -14.18 13.31 -7.32
CA TYR A 470 -13.27 12.18 -7.58
C TYR A 470 -13.94 10.81 -7.51
N ARG A 471 -15.26 10.74 -7.26
CA ARG A 471 -15.98 9.48 -7.06
C ARG A 471 -16.09 8.67 -8.37
N GLY A 472 -15.29 7.62 -8.47
CA GLY A 472 -15.17 6.77 -9.67
C GLY A 472 -14.08 7.21 -10.66
N ARG A 473 -13.24 8.19 -10.29
CA ARG A 473 -12.10 8.71 -11.07
C ARG A 473 -10.77 8.38 -10.40
N ARG A 474 -9.66 8.54 -11.13
CA ARG A 474 -8.33 8.57 -10.50
C ARG A 474 -8.22 9.83 -9.65
N ALA A 475 -7.72 9.65 -8.44
CA ALA A 475 -7.39 10.73 -7.53
C ALA A 475 -6.27 10.29 -6.61
N THR A 476 -5.65 11.25 -5.95
CA THR A 476 -4.65 10.98 -4.93
C THR A 476 -5.32 10.38 -3.69
N ARG A 477 -4.96 9.15 -3.33
CA ARG A 477 -5.65 8.29 -2.36
C ARG A 477 -4.67 7.78 -1.30
N LEU A 478 -5.18 7.26 -0.19
CA LEU A 478 -4.38 6.44 0.70
C LEU A 478 -4.23 5.00 0.15
N PRO A 479 -3.19 4.26 0.54
CA PRO A 479 -3.15 2.82 0.37
C PRO A 479 -4.25 2.07 1.13
N GLY A 480 -4.59 0.89 0.62
CA GLY A 480 -5.59 -0.03 1.15
C GLY A 480 -5.02 -1.39 1.57
N GLY A 481 -5.90 -2.29 2.05
CA GLY A 481 -5.48 -3.58 2.61
C GLY A 481 -4.49 -3.43 3.76
N GLY A 482 -3.55 -4.36 3.86
CA GLY A 482 -2.45 -4.34 4.82
C GLY A 482 -1.36 -3.28 4.55
N LEU A 483 -1.48 -2.48 3.47
CA LEU A 483 -0.70 -1.24 3.28
C LEU A 483 -1.38 0.02 3.82
N ARG A 484 -2.64 -0.04 4.30
CA ARG A 484 -3.24 1.11 4.99
C ARG A 484 -2.63 1.24 6.38
N LEU A 485 -1.64 2.13 6.51
CA LEU A 485 -0.78 2.25 7.68
C LEU A 485 -0.98 3.59 8.43
N VAL A 486 -2.16 4.21 8.25
CA VAL A 486 -2.72 5.24 9.14
C VAL A 486 -4.17 4.86 9.42
N ASP A 487 -4.56 4.82 10.70
CA ASP A 487 -5.90 4.44 11.14
C ASP A 487 -6.80 5.65 11.38
N ARG A 488 -6.24 6.72 11.98
CA ARG A 488 -7.02 7.86 12.50
C ARG A 488 -6.29 9.19 12.26
N ILE A 489 -7.07 10.26 12.08
CA ILE A 489 -6.64 11.63 12.34
C ILE A 489 -7.22 12.02 13.70
N MET A 490 -6.36 12.43 14.64
CA MET A 490 -6.76 12.82 15.98
C MET A 490 -6.96 14.33 16.10
N ALA A 491 -6.08 15.12 15.48
CA ALA A 491 -6.17 16.58 15.47
C ALA A 491 -5.60 17.18 14.18
N SER A 492 -6.01 18.40 13.88
CA SER A 492 -5.58 19.16 12.70
C SER A 492 -5.61 20.65 13.05
N ASP A 493 -4.43 21.29 13.15
CA ASP A 493 -4.33 22.76 13.21
C ASP A 493 -4.07 23.25 11.78
N SER A 494 -5.17 23.43 11.05
CA SER A 494 -5.19 23.57 9.61
C SER A 494 -6.46 24.29 9.17
N ARG A 495 -6.41 24.91 7.98
CA ARG A 495 -7.60 25.46 7.31
C ARG A 495 -7.62 24.96 5.86
N ARG A 496 -8.76 24.41 5.43
CA ARG A 496 -8.97 23.96 4.05
C ARG A 496 -8.60 25.07 3.05
N GLY A 497 -7.81 24.72 2.04
CA GLY A 497 -7.27 25.64 1.04
C GLY A 497 -6.04 26.43 1.46
N ASP A 498 -5.60 26.38 2.72
CA ASP A 498 -4.45 27.14 3.22
C ASP A 498 -3.13 26.35 3.07
N LEU A 499 -2.63 26.32 1.83
CA LEU A 499 -1.46 25.52 1.43
C LEU A 499 -0.11 26.22 1.69
N ARG A 500 -0.08 27.33 2.42
CA ARG A 500 1.11 28.21 2.56
C ARG A 500 2.22 27.68 3.48
N GLY A 501 2.02 26.52 4.10
CA GLY A 501 2.91 25.96 5.12
C GLY A 501 2.52 26.36 6.56
N GLY A 502 3.12 25.69 7.54
CA GLY A 502 2.85 25.85 8.98
C GLY A 502 1.62 25.08 9.50
N ALA A 503 0.79 24.53 8.63
CA ALA A 503 -0.33 23.67 9.00
C ALA A 503 0.16 22.32 9.55
N THR A 504 -0.52 21.77 10.56
CA THR A 504 -0.11 20.52 11.24
C THR A 504 -1.24 19.50 11.38
N HIS A 505 -0.85 18.22 11.43
CA HIS A 505 -1.71 17.06 11.66
C HIS A 505 -1.15 16.18 12.78
N ILE A 506 -2.06 15.61 13.59
CA ILE A 506 -1.77 14.49 14.48
C ILE A 506 -2.59 13.29 14.03
N THR A 507 -1.92 12.18 13.73
CA THR A 507 -2.53 10.91 13.32
C THR A 507 -2.10 9.76 14.24
N GLU A 508 -2.79 8.63 14.13
CA GLU A 508 -2.45 7.40 14.85
C GLU A 508 -2.48 6.17 13.92
N TYR A 509 -1.60 5.22 14.23
CA TYR A 509 -1.59 3.87 13.68
C TYR A 509 -1.30 2.84 14.79
N ASP A 510 -2.21 1.87 14.97
CA ASP A 510 -2.06 0.76 15.91
C ASP A 510 -1.26 -0.38 15.26
N ALA A 511 -0.02 -0.58 15.70
CA ALA A 511 0.91 -1.57 15.16
C ALA A 511 0.72 -2.96 15.82
N ALA A 512 -0.51 -3.48 15.76
CA ALA A 512 -0.93 -4.71 16.44
C ALA A 512 0.00 -5.91 16.16
N ALA A 513 0.30 -6.70 17.18
CA ALA A 513 1.32 -7.75 17.15
C ALA A 513 1.07 -8.86 16.10
N ASP A 514 -0.19 -9.03 15.69
CA ASP A 514 -0.63 -10.00 14.67
C ASP A 514 -0.61 -9.44 13.24
N CYS A 515 -0.13 -8.20 13.02
CA CYS A 515 -0.06 -7.61 11.68
C CYS A 515 0.92 -8.39 10.78
N TRP A 516 0.47 -8.74 9.56
CA TRP A 516 1.15 -9.63 8.59
C TRP A 516 2.66 -9.41 8.45
N TYR A 517 3.12 -8.15 8.41
CA TYR A 517 4.51 -7.79 8.21
C TYR A 517 5.44 -8.20 9.37
N TYR A 518 4.91 -8.55 10.55
CA TYR A 518 5.70 -9.10 11.66
C TYR A 518 6.04 -10.59 11.46
N ALA A 519 5.26 -11.32 10.65
CA ALA A 519 5.54 -12.71 10.29
C ALA A 519 6.40 -12.82 9.02
N ASP A 520 6.26 -11.85 8.12
CA ASP A 520 6.94 -11.83 6.81
C ASP A 520 8.33 -11.19 6.82
N THR A 521 8.72 -10.45 7.87
CA THR A 521 10.01 -9.73 7.91
C THR A 521 11.16 -10.58 8.43
N ALA A 522 12.39 -10.28 7.98
CA ALA A 522 13.63 -10.75 8.58
C ALA A 522 14.02 -10.00 9.88
N ASN A 523 13.32 -8.91 10.19
CA ASN A 523 13.59 -8.06 11.36
C ASN A 523 13.01 -8.64 12.66
N ALA A 524 13.63 -8.30 13.80
CA ALA A 524 13.13 -8.69 15.11
C ALA A 524 11.79 -8.01 15.47
N SER A 525 11.51 -6.84 14.90
CA SER A 525 10.24 -6.11 14.99
C SER A 525 9.93 -5.50 13.60
N MET A 526 9.23 -4.37 13.52
CA MET A 526 8.68 -3.80 12.29
C MET A 526 9.75 -3.58 11.16
N PRO A 527 9.43 -3.89 9.88
CA PRO A 527 10.31 -3.63 8.74
C PRO A 527 10.40 -2.15 8.37
N ASN A 528 11.50 -1.74 7.71
CA ASN A 528 11.71 -0.35 7.33
C ASN A 528 10.65 0.16 6.32
N ALA A 529 10.17 -0.72 5.44
CA ALA A 529 9.01 -0.48 4.59
C ALA A 529 7.86 0.15 5.37
N VAL A 530 7.50 -0.39 6.54
CA VAL A 530 6.35 0.06 7.33
C VAL A 530 6.67 1.36 8.08
N TYR A 531 7.88 1.54 8.62
CA TYR A 531 8.34 2.83 9.18
C TYR A 531 8.23 3.98 8.17
N MET A 532 8.70 3.76 6.94
CA MET A 532 8.55 4.73 5.85
C MET A 532 7.09 4.91 5.47
N GLU A 533 6.36 3.82 5.22
CA GLU A 533 5.02 3.88 4.64
C GLU A 533 3.99 4.52 5.59
N THR A 534 4.03 4.21 6.90
CA THR A 534 3.15 4.86 7.89
C THR A 534 3.43 6.35 8.04
N SER A 535 4.70 6.75 8.10
CA SER A 535 5.10 8.15 8.29
C SER A 535 4.86 9.00 7.04
N LEU A 536 5.09 8.43 5.86
CA LEU A 536 4.77 9.03 4.56
C LEU A 536 3.26 9.19 4.37
N GLN A 537 2.44 8.20 4.75
CA GLN A 537 0.96 8.33 4.70
C GLN A 537 0.45 9.43 5.64
N SER A 538 1.02 9.57 6.84
CA SER A 538 0.68 10.66 7.79
C SER A 538 0.92 12.04 7.18
N ALA A 539 2.13 12.28 6.67
CA ALA A 539 2.51 13.55 6.05
C ALA A 539 1.64 13.86 4.81
N LEU A 540 1.44 12.85 3.97
CA LEU A 540 0.60 12.91 2.77
C LEU A 540 -0.86 13.29 3.07
N LEU A 541 -1.44 12.71 4.12
CA LEU A 541 -2.83 12.91 4.50
C LEU A 541 -3.12 14.37 4.93
N LEU A 542 -2.12 15.10 5.43
CA LEU A 542 -2.21 16.54 5.65
C LEU A 542 -2.38 17.32 4.34
N GLY A 543 -1.61 17.01 3.29
CA GLY A 543 -1.77 17.64 1.97
C GLY A 543 -3.15 17.38 1.35
N TYR A 544 -3.69 16.17 1.53
CA TYR A 544 -5.07 15.83 1.15
C TYR A 544 -6.11 16.60 1.97
N TYR A 545 -5.91 16.72 3.29
CA TYR A 545 -6.83 17.40 4.19
C TYR A 545 -6.74 18.94 4.12
N LEU A 546 -5.67 19.50 3.57
CA LEU A 546 -5.63 20.90 3.14
C LEU A 546 -6.25 21.10 1.76
N GLY A 547 -6.29 20.04 0.93
CA GLY A 547 -6.95 20.04 -0.38
C GLY A 547 -6.05 20.49 -1.53
N ALA A 548 -4.81 19.99 -1.57
CA ALA A 548 -3.82 20.31 -2.61
C ALA A 548 -4.33 20.14 -4.07
N THR A 549 -5.32 19.28 -4.31
CA THR A 549 -5.91 19.03 -5.65
C THR A 549 -7.19 19.83 -5.93
N LEU A 550 -7.78 20.51 -4.92
CA LEU A 550 -9.09 21.15 -5.04
C LEU A 550 -9.11 22.44 -5.89
N ALA A 551 -7.93 22.94 -6.29
CA ALA A 551 -7.82 24.07 -7.22
C ALA A 551 -8.33 23.70 -8.63
N GLU A 552 -8.18 22.44 -9.03
CA GLU A 552 -8.52 21.92 -10.36
C GLU A 552 -9.24 20.55 -10.23
N PRO A 553 -10.48 20.50 -9.68
CA PRO A 553 -11.18 19.24 -9.37
C PRO A 553 -11.57 18.41 -10.61
N GLU A 554 -11.48 18.99 -11.80
CA GLU A 554 -11.70 18.30 -13.08
C GLU A 554 -10.45 17.55 -13.60
N GLU A 555 -9.28 17.74 -12.98
CA GLU A 555 -8.04 17.03 -13.34
C GLU A 555 -7.86 15.72 -12.53
N ASP A 556 -7.42 14.65 -13.18
CA ASP A 556 -7.09 13.37 -12.55
C ASP A 556 -5.64 13.39 -12.04
N TYR A 557 -5.45 13.74 -10.77
CA TYR A 557 -4.14 13.81 -10.12
C TYR A 557 -3.62 12.46 -9.65
N SER A 558 -2.34 12.19 -9.91
CA SER A 558 -1.55 11.05 -9.43
C SER A 558 -0.47 11.56 -8.48
N LEU A 559 -0.26 10.93 -7.32
CA LEU A 559 0.73 11.38 -6.33
C LEU A 559 1.98 10.50 -6.35
N ARG A 560 3.17 11.11 -6.36
CA ARG A 560 4.44 10.41 -6.14
C ARG A 560 5.25 11.09 -5.05
N ASN A 561 5.86 10.30 -4.17
CA ASN A 561 6.99 10.78 -3.38
C ASN A 561 8.17 11.08 -4.32
N LEU A 562 8.96 12.11 -4.01
CA LEU A 562 10.09 12.56 -4.81
C LEU A 562 11.43 12.46 -4.06
N GLY A 563 11.40 12.17 -2.77
CA GLY A 563 12.57 12.10 -1.92
C GLY A 563 12.26 12.46 -0.48
N GLY A 564 13.27 12.35 0.36
CA GLY A 564 13.18 12.67 1.78
C GLY A 564 14.42 12.22 2.54
N SER A 565 14.32 12.32 3.87
CA SER A 565 15.29 11.76 4.80
C SER A 565 14.58 11.22 6.03
N ALA A 566 15.17 10.26 6.72
CA ALA A 566 14.62 9.75 7.98
C ALA A 566 15.69 9.15 8.91
N THR A 567 15.43 9.25 10.21
CA THR A 567 16.33 8.82 11.29
C THR A 567 15.54 8.05 12.36
N VAL A 568 16.00 6.86 12.75
CA VAL A 568 15.54 6.19 13.98
C VAL A 568 16.29 6.82 15.17
N LEU A 569 15.52 7.40 16.10
CA LEU A 569 16.04 8.13 17.26
C LEU A 569 16.29 7.24 18.48
N ARG A 570 15.46 6.20 18.66
CA ARG A 570 15.58 5.17 19.69
C ARG A 570 14.90 3.88 19.22
N GLU A 571 15.27 2.76 19.83
CA GLU A 571 14.54 1.50 19.67
C GLU A 571 13.27 1.49 20.53
N VAL A 572 12.24 0.84 20.01
CA VAL A 572 10.93 0.63 20.64
C VAL A 572 10.43 -0.74 20.16
N GLU A 573 9.80 -1.54 21.02
CA GLU A 573 8.95 -2.63 20.52
C GLU A 573 7.62 -2.01 20.09
N LEU A 574 7.25 -2.20 18.83
CA LEU A 574 6.08 -1.60 18.23
C LEU A 574 4.88 -2.55 18.20
N ARG A 575 5.06 -3.83 18.52
CA ARG A 575 3.96 -4.80 18.65
C ARG A 575 2.94 -4.34 19.69
N ASP A 576 1.69 -4.20 19.26
CA ASP A 576 0.55 -3.66 20.03
C ASP A 576 0.71 -2.20 20.51
N ALA A 577 1.69 -1.45 19.99
CA ALA A 577 1.82 -0.02 20.26
C ALA A 577 0.92 0.84 19.36
N THR A 578 0.27 1.87 19.92
CA THR A 578 -0.30 2.97 19.12
C THR A 578 0.81 3.96 18.80
N ILE A 579 1.25 3.98 17.54
CA ILE A 579 2.19 4.96 17.01
C ILE A 579 1.42 6.27 16.77
N ARG A 580 1.72 7.31 17.56
CA ARG A 580 1.17 8.64 17.37
C ARG A 580 2.13 9.48 16.55
N GLN A 581 1.64 10.10 15.50
CA GLN A 581 2.46 10.77 14.50
C GLN A 581 2.09 12.25 14.45
N HIS A 582 3.08 13.11 14.24
CA HIS A 582 2.91 14.54 14.04
C HIS A 582 3.55 14.91 12.70
N SER A 583 2.81 15.59 11.83
CA SER A 583 3.28 16.02 10.52
C SER A 583 2.97 17.49 10.27
N THR A 584 3.91 18.20 9.63
CA THR A 584 3.81 19.63 9.32
C THR A 584 4.02 19.84 7.83
N LEU A 585 3.14 20.60 7.17
CA LEU A 585 3.38 21.10 5.81
C LEU A 585 4.38 22.27 5.90
N MET A 586 5.54 22.13 5.27
CA MET A 586 6.59 23.15 5.29
C MET A 586 6.38 24.17 4.17
N SER A 587 6.10 23.70 2.95
CA SER A 587 5.91 24.54 1.75
C SER A 587 5.00 23.87 0.73
N THR A 588 4.34 24.69 -0.10
CA THR A 588 3.68 24.25 -1.35
C THR A 588 4.16 25.12 -2.50
N ASN A 589 4.73 24.49 -3.53
CA ASN A 589 5.24 25.12 -4.73
C ASN A 589 4.37 24.70 -5.94
N PRO A 590 3.38 25.53 -6.34
CA PRO A 590 2.49 25.23 -7.47
C PRO A 590 3.16 25.51 -8.82
N MET A 591 2.88 24.66 -9.80
CA MET A 591 3.43 24.65 -11.16
C MET A 591 2.34 24.23 -12.18
N PRO A 592 2.48 24.50 -13.48
CA PRO A 592 1.49 24.08 -14.48
C PRO A 592 1.31 22.55 -14.54
N GLY A 593 0.15 22.05 -14.07
CA GLY A 593 -0.17 20.62 -13.97
C GLY A 593 0.54 19.87 -12.83
N THR A 594 1.15 20.59 -11.88
CA THR A 594 1.88 19.99 -10.74
C THR A 594 1.80 20.85 -9.49
N ALA A 595 1.63 20.23 -8.32
CA ALA A 595 1.95 20.88 -7.04
C ALA A 595 3.02 20.07 -6.32
N LEU A 596 4.09 20.71 -5.87
CA LEU A 596 5.09 20.10 -4.99
C LEU A 596 4.81 20.52 -3.55
N GLN A 597 4.91 19.60 -2.60
CA GLN A 597 4.73 19.85 -1.18
C GLN A 597 5.82 19.20 -0.35
N ASP A 598 6.42 19.97 0.55
CA ASP A 598 7.47 19.54 1.47
C ASP A 598 6.88 19.39 2.87
N PHE A 599 7.24 18.32 3.57
CA PHE A 599 6.73 17.99 4.89
C PHE A 599 7.87 17.59 5.83
N SER A 600 7.73 17.96 7.11
CA SER A 600 8.46 17.32 8.21
C SER A 600 7.49 16.44 9.01
N TYR A 601 8.00 15.36 9.61
CA TYR A 601 7.22 14.46 10.43
C TYR A 601 8.04 13.82 11.56
N SER A 602 7.34 13.42 12.61
CA SER A 602 7.88 12.62 13.72
C SER A 602 6.86 11.58 14.17
N MET A 603 7.36 10.47 14.71
CA MET A 603 6.55 9.40 15.31
C MET A 603 6.97 9.16 16.74
N ALA A 604 5.99 8.96 17.61
CA ALA A 604 6.16 8.74 19.04
C ALA A 604 5.33 7.55 19.54
N VAL A 605 5.83 6.90 20.60
CA VAL A 605 5.10 5.93 21.44
C VAL A 605 5.31 6.40 22.88
N ASP A 606 4.24 6.36 23.68
CA ASP A 606 4.19 6.89 25.06
C ASP A 606 4.61 8.38 25.20
N GLY A 607 4.44 9.15 24.12
CA GLY A 607 4.81 10.56 24.04
C GLY A 607 6.29 10.82 23.73
N GLU A 608 7.15 9.81 23.73
CA GLU A 608 8.57 9.93 23.36
C GLU A 608 8.78 9.67 21.85
N PRO A 609 9.39 10.60 21.09
CA PRO A 609 9.75 10.36 19.70
C PRO A 609 10.70 9.18 19.52
N PHE A 610 10.55 8.44 18.42
CA PHE A 610 11.45 7.34 18.04
C PHE A 610 11.85 7.33 16.57
N TYR A 611 11.12 8.06 15.71
CA TYR A 611 11.44 8.24 14.30
C TYR A 611 11.14 9.68 13.91
N THR A 612 11.97 10.27 13.04
CA THR A 612 11.77 11.62 12.50
C THR A 612 12.27 11.69 11.08
N GLY A 613 11.75 12.61 10.29
CA GLY A 613 12.21 12.80 8.92
C GLY A 613 11.52 13.93 8.17
N GLU A 614 11.90 14.03 6.90
CA GLU A 614 11.35 14.98 5.93
C GLU A 614 10.98 14.25 4.64
N SER A 615 10.04 14.81 3.87
CA SER A 615 9.54 14.21 2.64
C SER A 615 9.01 15.25 1.67
N MET A 616 9.38 15.13 0.39
CA MET A 616 8.82 15.90 -0.71
C MET A 616 7.85 15.00 -1.51
N PHE A 617 6.62 15.47 -1.71
CA PHE A 617 5.63 14.86 -2.58
C PHE A 617 5.32 15.76 -3.78
N GLY A 618 4.99 15.13 -4.91
CA GLY A 618 4.43 15.80 -6.08
C GLY A 618 3.05 15.25 -6.43
N TYR A 619 2.10 16.16 -6.61
CA TYR A 619 0.79 15.95 -7.20
C TYR A 619 0.92 16.24 -8.70
N PHE A 620 0.70 15.26 -9.57
CA PHE A 620 0.90 15.41 -11.02
C PHE A 620 -0.37 15.05 -11.78
N ASN A 621 -0.82 15.91 -12.70
CA ASN A 621 -1.75 15.46 -13.74
C ASN A 621 -1.06 14.59 -14.79
N ALA A 622 -1.81 13.88 -15.63
CA ALA A 622 -1.23 12.91 -16.56
C ALA A 622 -0.16 13.50 -17.52
N PRO A 623 -0.34 14.69 -18.14
CA PRO A 623 0.70 15.33 -18.96
C PRO A 623 1.95 15.76 -18.19
N ALA A 624 1.86 16.04 -16.88
CA ALA A 624 3.04 16.27 -16.05
C ALA A 624 3.74 14.95 -15.69
N LEU A 625 2.99 13.95 -15.23
CA LEU A 625 3.52 12.63 -14.83
C LEU A 625 4.22 11.90 -15.98
N ALA A 626 3.75 12.09 -17.22
CA ALA A 626 4.34 11.48 -18.41
C ALA A 626 5.76 12.00 -18.76
N ARG A 627 6.16 13.19 -18.26
CA ARG A 627 7.44 13.84 -18.60
C ARG A 627 8.58 13.46 -17.65
N GLN A 628 8.62 12.21 -17.20
CA GLN A 628 9.69 11.67 -16.35
C GLN A 628 10.97 11.43 -17.16
N THR A 629 12.10 11.92 -16.66
CA THR A 629 13.43 11.79 -17.27
C THR A 629 14.41 10.94 -16.43
N GLY A 630 13.96 10.37 -15.31
CA GLY A 630 14.84 9.66 -14.38
C GLY A 630 15.76 10.62 -13.61
N LEU A 631 16.72 10.05 -12.87
CA LEU A 631 17.71 10.82 -12.11
C LEU A 631 18.76 11.50 -13.01
N ASP A 632 18.94 10.98 -14.22
CA ASP A 632 20.03 11.35 -15.13
C ASP A 632 19.57 12.17 -16.35
N GLY A 633 18.40 12.81 -16.27
CA GLY A 633 17.93 13.76 -17.30
C GLY A 633 17.69 13.13 -18.68
N GLY A 634 17.31 11.84 -18.70
CA GLY A 634 17.11 11.05 -19.92
C GLY A 634 18.35 10.33 -20.43
N ARG A 635 19.53 10.55 -19.83
CA ARG A 635 20.74 9.76 -20.12
C ARG A 635 20.59 8.36 -19.52
N LEU A 636 20.78 7.33 -20.33
CA LEU A 636 20.99 5.98 -19.82
C LEU A 636 22.33 5.92 -19.07
N VAL A 637 22.28 5.54 -17.79
CA VAL A 637 23.45 5.23 -16.97
C VAL A 637 23.39 3.74 -16.63
N PRO A 638 24.37 2.91 -17.03
CA PRO A 638 24.43 1.49 -16.70
C PRO A 638 24.65 1.22 -15.20
N THR A 639 24.56 -0.03 -14.76
CA THR A 639 25.01 -0.41 -13.39
C THR A 639 26.53 -0.49 -13.34
N TRP A 640 27.13 -0.40 -12.15
CA TRP A 640 28.58 -0.47 -11.99
C TRP A 640 29.20 -1.77 -12.56
N LEU A 641 28.49 -2.90 -12.44
CA LEU A 641 28.97 -4.17 -12.98
C LEU A 641 28.96 -4.18 -14.52
N ASP A 642 27.97 -3.53 -15.15
CA ASP A 642 27.92 -3.37 -16.60
C ASP A 642 29.00 -2.39 -17.08
N GLU A 643 29.24 -1.27 -16.37
CA GLU A 643 30.36 -0.36 -16.66
C GLU A 643 31.72 -1.09 -16.64
N VAL A 644 31.93 -1.98 -15.66
CA VAL A 644 33.19 -2.74 -15.54
C VAL A 644 33.36 -3.72 -16.72
N ALA A 645 32.26 -4.35 -17.17
CA ALA A 645 32.28 -5.20 -18.36
C ALA A 645 32.55 -4.40 -19.65
N GLU A 646 31.91 -3.24 -19.84
CA GLU A 646 32.10 -2.37 -21.00
C GLU A 646 33.54 -1.81 -21.10
N ARG A 647 34.20 -1.58 -19.96
CA ARG A 647 35.59 -1.08 -19.92
C ARG A 647 36.65 -2.11 -20.40
N GLY A 648 36.26 -3.37 -20.64
CA GLY A 648 37.13 -4.37 -21.27
C GLY A 648 38.31 -4.87 -20.41
N GLY A 649 38.15 -4.86 -19.09
CA GLY A 649 39.12 -5.43 -18.14
C GLY A 649 38.98 -6.94 -17.95
N GLU A 650 39.69 -7.48 -16.96
CA GLU A 650 39.36 -8.80 -16.40
C GLU A 650 37.98 -8.71 -15.72
N ALA A 651 37.08 -9.63 -16.04
CA ALA A 651 35.73 -9.63 -15.49
C ALA A 651 35.78 -9.91 -13.98
N PRO A 652 35.06 -9.14 -13.14
CA PRO A 652 35.04 -9.38 -11.70
C PRO A 652 34.43 -10.76 -11.40
N ALA A 653 34.91 -11.40 -10.33
CA ALA A 653 34.30 -12.62 -9.83
C ALA A 653 32.92 -12.31 -9.26
N VAL A 654 31.87 -12.64 -10.02
CA VAL A 654 30.48 -12.59 -9.58
C VAL A 654 30.11 -13.94 -8.97
N ARG A 655 29.46 -13.90 -7.81
CA ARG A 655 28.77 -15.03 -7.17
C ARG A 655 27.30 -14.69 -6.94
N THR A 656 26.45 -15.68 -6.73
CA THR A 656 25.01 -15.46 -6.53
C THR A 656 24.57 -16.04 -5.19
N ILE A 657 23.85 -15.25 -4.40
CA ILE A 657 23.08 -15.70 -3.24
C ILE A 657 21.71 -16.13 -3.77
N ASP A 658 21.38 -17.42 -3.62
CA ASP A 658 20.07 -17.97 -3.99
C ASP A 658 19.09 -17.76 -2.82
N VAL A 659 18.46 -16.58 -2.81
CA VAL A 659 17.52 -16.16 -1.75
C VAL A 659 16.25 -17.01 -1.79
N ALA A 660 15.78 -17.38 -2.98
CA ALA A 660 14.62 -18.24 -3.16
C ALA A 660 14.86 -19.64 -2.57
N ALA A 661 16.00 -20.28 -2.82
CA ALA A 661 16.35 -21.57 -2.23
C ALA A 661 16.57 -21.47 -0.72
N ARG A 662 17.18 -20.39 -0.21
CA ARG A 662 17.32 -20.14 1.23
C ARG A 662 15.96 -19.99 1.92
N ARG A 663 15.05 -19.22 1.30
CA ARG A 663 13.67 -18.99 1.77
C ARG A 663 12.81 -20.26 1.72
N ALA A 664 13.10 -21.19 0.81
CA ALA A 664 12.39 -22.47 0.71
C ALA A 664 12.61 -23.39 1.93
N ASP A 665 13.68 -23.20 2.71
CA ASP A 665 13.80 -23.82 4.03
C ASP A 665 12.99 -23.01 5.08
N PRO A 666 11.96 -23.59 5.72
CA PRO A 666 11.21 -22.90 6.78
C PRO A 666 12.03 -22.69 8.05
N ALA A 667 13.14 -23.43 8.24
CA ALA A 667 14.04 -23.26 9.38
C ALA A 667 15.13 -22.19 9.14
N ALA A 668 15.28 -21.66 7.92
CA ALA A 668 16.26 -20.63 7.62
C ALA A 668 15.92 -19.32 8.39
N PRO A 669 16.81 -18.85 9.29
CA PRO A 669 16.60 -17.63 10.05
C PRO A 669 16.89 -16.38 9.19
N LEU A 670 16.51 -15.20 9.68
CA LEU A 670 16.92 -13.90 9.12
C LEU A 670 16.57 -13.74 7.62
N CYS A 671 15.45 -14.29 7.18
CA CYS A 671 15.00 -14.32 5.78
C CYS A 671 13.56 -13.80 5.67
N ALA A 672 13.32 -12.87 4.75
CA ALA A 672 11.97 -12.33 4.49
C ALA A 672 11.09 -13.35 3.74
N ARG A 673 9.79 -13.33 4.01
CA ARG A 673 8.79 -14.34 3.61
C ARG A 673 7.49 -13.66 3.16
N GLY A 674 6.53 -14.48 2.69
CA GLY A 674 5.20 -14.06 2.25
C GLY A 674 5.19 -12.83 1.34
N GLN A 675 4.41 -11.82 1.70
CA GLN A 675 4.25 -10.56 0.96
C GLN A 675 5.50 -9.65 1.00
N LEU A 676 6.48 -9.90 1.87
CA LEU A 676 7.80 -9.26 1.89
C LEU A 676 8.90 -10.08 1.18
N ALA A 677 8.58 -11.16 0.46
CA ALA A 677 9.54 -11.83 -0.42
C ALA A 677 9.82 -10.97 -1.68
N LEU A 678 10.72 -9.99 -1.57
CA LEU A 678 10.94 -9.00 -2.64
C LEU A 678 12.02 -9.40 -3.66
N LEU A 679 12.96 -10.28 -3.30
CA LEU A 679 14.06 -10.75 -4.16
C LEU A 679 14.13 -12.29 -4.19
N ASP A 680 14.58 -12.84 -5.32
CA ASP A 680 14.83 -14.28 -5.49
C ASP A 680 16.33 -14.61 -5.55
N ASP A 681 17.16 -13.68 -6.03
CA ASP A 681 18.62 -13.80 -6.07
C ASP A 681 19.31 -12.45 -5.81
N VAL A 682 20.59 -12.52 -5.42
CA VAL A 682 21.49 -11.36 -5.34
C VAL A 682 22.85 -11.74 -5.92
N GLU A 683 23.26 -11.09 -7.00
CA GLU A 683 24.63 -11.11 -7.51
C GLU A 683 25.54 -10.27 -6.59
N VAL A 684 26.70 -10.82 -6.23
CA VAL A 684 27.69 -10.19 -5.36
C VAL A 684 29.06 -10.17 -6.03
N VAL A 685 29.77 -9.04 -5.90
CA VAL A 685 31.21 -8.92 -6.16
C VAL A 685 31.89 -8.49 -4.85
N ASP A 686 32.58 -9.42 -4.19
CA ASP A 686 33.30 -9.13 -2.95
C ASP A 686 34.48 -8.17 -3.22
N GLY A 687 34.61 -7.14 -2.38
CA GLY A 687 35.58 -6.05 -2.63
C GLY A 687 35.25 -5.17 -3.85
N GLY A 688 34.10 -5.36 -4.49
CA GLY A 688 33.61 -4.53 -5.59
C GLY A 688 33.00 -3.20 -5.17
N GLY A 689 32.40 -2.51 -6.14
CA GLY A 689 31.62 -1.29 -5.94
C GLY A 689 32.45 -0.03 -5.78
N ARG A 690 31.76 1.12 -5.64
CA ARG A 690 32.37 2.47 -5.58
C ARG A 690 33.33 2.68 -4.41
N HIS A 691 33.23 1.88 -3.34
CA HIS A 691 34.07 1.98 -2.14
C HIS A 691 35.03 0.80 -1.95
N GLY A 692 35.03 -0.20 -2.85
CA GLY A 692 35.94 -1.35 -2.78
C GLY A 692 35.71 -2.31 -1.61
N ARG A 693 34.48 -2.36 -1.07
CA ARG A 693 34.11 -3.19 0.10
C ARG A 693 33.09 -4.29 -0.19
N GLY A 694 32.46 -4.24 -1.36
CA GLY A 694 31.34 -5.12 -1.72
C GLY A 694 30.36 -4.40 -2.62
N TYR A 695 29.90 -5.10 -3.65
CA TYR A 695 28.85 -4.65 -4.56
C TYR A 695 27.77 -5.73 -4.67
N LEU A 696 26.52 -5.31 -4.61
CA LEU A 696 25.35 -6.17 -4.79
C LEU A 696 24.55 -5.69 -6.01
N ARG A 697 24.00 -6.62 -6.79
CA ARG A 697 22.99 -6.36 -7.83
C ARG A 697 21.88 -7.40 -7.71
N ALA A 698 20.64 -7.01 -7.96
CA ALA A 698 19.52 -7.94 -8.15
C ALA A 698 18.58 -7.42 -9.24
N VAL A 699 17.98 -8.34 -9.99
CA VAL A 699 17.02 -8.03 -11.07
C VAL A 699 15.69 -8.71 -10.76
N ARG A 700 14.72 -7.96 -10.24
CA ARG A 700 13.40 -8.49 -9.91
C ARG A 700 12.46 -8.38 -11.12
N PRO A 701 11.77 -9.46 -11.53
CA PRO A 701 10.57 -9.36 -12.36
C PRO A 701 9.49 -8.48 -11.71
N ILE A 702 8.61 -7.92 -12.53
CA ILE A 702 7.38 -7.24 -12.09
C ILE A 702 6.21 -8.06 -12.63
N ASP A 703 5.43 -8.68 -11.74
CA ASP A 703 4.18 -9.34 -12.13
C ASP A 703 3.04 -8.31 -12.05
N PRO A 704 2.26 -8.07 -13.11
CA PRO A 704 1.06 -7.24 -13.02
C PRO A 704 0.04 -7.67 -11.95
N ALA A 705 0.10 -8.92 -11.48
CA ALA A 705 -0.69 -9.46 -10.38
C ALA A 705 -0.03 -9.33 -8.99
N ASP A 706 1.17 -8.73 -8.88
CA ASP A 706 1.83 -8.44 -7.59
C ASP A 706 0.85 -7.74 -6.63
N TRP A 707 0.73 -8.28 -5.42
CA TRP A 707 -0.34 -7.97 -4.47
C TRP A 707 -0.49 -6.45 -4.22
N PHE A 708 0.65 -5.74 -4.11
CA PHE A 708 0.70 -4.31 -3.80
C PHE A 708 0.07 -3.43 -4.88
N PHE A 709 -0.04 -3.86 -6.15
CA PHE A 709 -0.70 -3.07 -7.19
C PHE A 709 -2.21 -2.93 -6.94
N THR A 710 -2.82 -3.87 -6.22
CA THR A 710 -4.23 -3.79 -5.78
C THR A 710 -4.42 -2.94 -4.52
N ARG A 711 -3.33 -2.56 -3.86
CA ARG A 711 -3.33 -1.95 -2.52
C ARG A 711 -2.82 -0.52 -2.50
N HIS A 712 -1.71 -0.23 -3.18
CA HIS A 712 -0.96 1.01 -2.99
C HIS A 712 -1.74 2.27 -3.40
N PHE A 713 -2.25 2.38 -4.63
CA PHE A 713 -3.24 3.42 -4.97
C PHE A 713 -4.34 2.88 -5.90
N HIS A 714 -5.59 2.98 -5.45
CA HIS A 714 -6.73 2.56 -6.25
C HIS A 714 -6.87 3.42 -7.53
N LEU A 715 -6.98 2.75 -8.68
CA LEU A 715 -6.98 3.32 -10.04
C LEU A 715 -5.63 3.95 -10.50
N ASP A 716 -4.55 3.82 -9.73
CA ASP A 716 -3.21 4.34 -10.05
C ASP A 716 -2.10 3.33 -9.66
N PRO A 717 -2.06 2.13 -10.28
CA PRO A 717 -1.17 1.04 -9.86
C PRO A 717 0.30 1.36 -10.12
N VAL A 718 1.07 1.41 -9.05
CA VAL A 718 2.51 1.70 -9.01
C VAL A 718 3.13 0.98 -7.80
N ILE A 719 4.39 0.53 -7.87
CA ILE A 719 5.06 -0.09 -6.72
C ILE A 719 5.31 0.97 -5.62
N PRO A 720 5.08 0.66 -4.32
CA PRO A 720 5.50 1.52 -3.22
C PRO A 720 7.01 1.79 -3.22
N GLY A 721 7.41 3.05 -3.08
CA GLY A 721 8.83 3.41 -2.96
C GLY A 721 9.48 2.81 -1.72
N SER A 722 8.71 2.71 -0.63
CA SER A 722 9.03 1.98 0.59
C SER A 722 9.46 0.52 0.35
N LEU A 723 8.78 -0.21 -0.55
CA LEU A 723 9.18 -1.59 -0.93
C LEU A 723 10.43 -1.61 -1.82
N GLY A 724 10.66 -0.59 -2.66
CA GLY A 724 11.92 -0.47 -3.40
C GLY A 724 13.14 -0.21 -2.49
N VAL A 725 12.94 0.51 -1.38
CA VAL A 725 13.96 0.67 -0.32
C VAL A 725 14.13 -0.63 0.48
N GLU A 726 13.04 -1.31 0.83
CA GLU A 726 13.08 -2.60 1.53
C GLU A 726 13.79 -3.68 0.71
N ALA A 727 13.66 -3.70 -0.61
CA ALA A 727 14.41 -4.60 -1.48
C ALA A 727 15.94 -4.40 -1.40
N VAL A 728 16.41 -3.14 -1.27
CA VAL A 728 17.83 -2.84 -1.03
C VAL A 728 18.26 -3.32 0.37
N ILE A 729 17.42 -3.12 1.38
CA ILE A 729 17.66 -3.62 2.73
C ILE A 729 17.77 -5.15 2.74
N GLN A 730 16.87 -5.85 2.05
CA GLN A 730 16.92 -7.31 1.91
C GLN A 730 18.20 -7.76 1.21
N ALA A 731 18.64 -7.10 0.13
CA ALA A 731 19.93 -7.43 -0.50
C ALA A 731 21.11 -7.31 0.49
N MET A 732 21.13 -6.25 1.32
CA MET A 732 22.15 -6.07 2.36
C MET A 732 22.04 -7.10 3.50
N GLN A 733 20.82 -7.52 3.86
CA GLN A 733 20.54 -8.53 4.88
C GLN A 733 20.99 -9.92 4.44
N GLU A 734 20.59 -10.33 3.23
CA GLU A 734 21.00 -11.59 2.60
C GLU A 734 22.54 -11.66 2.51
N TRP A 735 23.19 -10.60 2.00
CA TRP A 735 24.64 -10.48 1.96
C TRP A 735 25.30 -10.56 3.35
N SER A 736 24.69 -9.96 4.38
CA SER A 736 25.28 -9.99 5.74
C SER A 736 25.28 -11.39 6.34
N VAL A 737 24.24 -12.20 6.10
CA VAL A 737 24.20 -13.59 6.57
C VAL A 737 25.17 -14.47 5.75
N ASP A 738 25.15 -14.33 4.42
CA ASP A 738 26.06 -15.02 3.50
C ASP A 738 27.55 -14.72 3.80
N ALA A 739 27.89 -13.48 4.11
CA ALA A 739 29.23 -13.06 4.50
C ALA A 739 29.60 -13.44 5.95
N GLY A 740 28.83 -14.33 6.61
CA GLY A 740 29.09 -14.84 7.95
C GLY A 740 29.02 -13.80 9.06
N HIS A 741 28.32 -12.67 8.87
CA HIS A 741 28.26 -11.61 9.90
C HIS A 741 27.34 -11.98 11.09
N ALA A 742 26.58 -13.07 10.96
CA ALA A 742 25.84 -13.72 12.05
C ALA A 742 26.71 -14.68 12.89
N ASP A 743 27.90 -15.08 12.40
CA ASP A 743 28.67 -16.18 12.97
C ASP A 743 29.12 -15.88 14.41
N GLY A 744 28.74 -16.76 15.34
CA GLY A 744 29.04 -16.62 16.76
C GLY A 744 28.06 -15.75 17.56
N MET A 745 26.99 -15.22 16.95
CA MET A 745 25.83 -14.72 17.68
C MET A 745 24.94 -15.89 18.14
N ALA A 746 24.35 -15.80 19.33
CA ALA A 746 23.54 -16.87 19.91
C ALA A 746 22.08 -16.85 19.41
N ARG A 747 21.48 -15.67 19.30
CA ARG A 747 20.14 -15.39 18.76
C ARG A 747 20.19 -14.07 17.98
N PRO A 748 20.76 -14.06 16.76
CA PRO A 748 20.82 -12.87 15.93
C PRO A 748 19.43 -12.45 15.41
N GLY A 749 19.21 -11.14 15.32
CA GLY A 749 18.06 -10.50 14.68
C GLY A 749 18.48 -9.24 13.91
N PHE A 750 17.77 -8.90 12.83
CA PHE A 750 17.94 -7.59 12.19
C PHE A 750 17.11 -6.52 12.90
N VAL A 751 17.69 -5.33 13.05
CA VAL A 751 17.04 -4.13 13.60
C VAL A 751 17.37 -2.91 12.74
N LEU A 752 16.51 -1.89 12.77
CA LEU A 752 16.80 -0.61 12.10
C LEU A 752 17.91 0.14 12.88
N PRO A 753 18.96 0.64 12.22
CA PRO A 753 20.05 1.38 12.87
C PRO A 753 19.60 2.69 13.56
N VAL A 754 19.70 2.73 14.89
CA VAL A 754 19.56 3.99 15.65
C VAL A 754 20.68 4.98 15.26
N GLY A 755 20.32 6.25 15.11
CA GLY A 755 21.26 7.37 14.99
C GLY A 755 21.88 7.57 13.61
N LEU A 756 21.40 6.89 12.56
CA LEU A 756 21.76 7.17 11.17
C LEU A 756 20.58 7.77 10.41
N THR A 757 20.87 8.73 9.55
CA THR A 757 19.89 9.35 8.65
C THR A 757 20.05 8.75 7.25
N MET A 758 19.06 8.00 6.80
CA MET A 758 18.98 7.56 5.42
C MET A 758 18.37 8.68 4.56
N HIS A 759 18.90 8.89 3.36
CA HIS A 759 18.34 9.81 2.36
C HIS A 759 17.87 9.05 1.12
N TRP A 760 16.76 9.47 0.52
CA TRP A 760 16.29 8.94 -0.76
C TRP A 760 15.84 10.02 -1.73
N LYS A 761 15.93 9.73 -3.04
CA LYS A 761 15.43 10.56 -4.14
C LYS A 761 14.75 9.67 -5.17
N TYR A 762 13.57 10.06 -5.63
CA TYR A 762 12.80 9.38 -6.67
C TYR A 762 12.55 10.33 -7.85
N ARG A 763 12.89 9.91 -9.07
CA ARG A 763 12.65 10.65 -10.32
C ARG A 763 11.99 9.80 -11.41
N GLY A 764 11.29 8.75 -10.99
CA GLY A 764 10.47 7.90 -11.85
C GLY A 764 9.60 6.95 -11.04
N GLN A 765 8.87 6.08 -11.74
CA GLN A 765 7.93 5.13 -11.16
C GLN A 765 8.06 3.74 -11.79
N LEU A 766 7.72 2.71 -11.00
CA LEU A 766 7.64 1.31 -11.42
C LEU A 766 6.17 0.93 -11.62
N LEU A 767 5.80 0.61 -12.87
CA LEU A 767 4.45 0.27 -13.29
C LEU A 767 4.34 -1.24 -13.59
N PRO A 768 3.12 -1.82 -13.57
CA PRO A 768 2.88 -3.20 -14.00
C PRO A 768 3.45 -3.54 -15.39
N SER A 769 3.57 -2.55 -16.27
CA SER A 769 4.07 -2.70 -17.64
C SER A 769 5.60 -2.61 -17.79
N ASP A 770 6.36 -2.31 -16.72
CA ASP A 770 7.81 -2.14 -16.83
C ASP A 770 8.58 -3.49 -16.87
N GLY A 771 7.94 -4.59 -16.48
CA GLY A 771 8.42 -5.97 -16.68
C GLY A 771 9.54 -6.44 -15.73
N THR A 772 10.54 -5.58 -15.46
CA THR A 772 11.57 -5.81 -14.44
C THR A 772 11.96 -4.49 -13.76
N PHE A 773 12.61 -4.59 -12.61
CA PHE A 773 13.49 -3.53 -12.10
C PHE A 773 14.84 -4.11 -11.65
N THR A 774 15.88 -3.29 -11.72
CA THR A 774 17.23 -3.64 -11.25
C THR A 774 17.58 -2.76 -10.07
N LEU A 775 18.19 -3.32 -9.03
CA LEU A 775 18.84 -2.56 -7.95
C LEU A 775 20.35 -2.80 -7.97
N GLU A 776 21.11 -1.79 -7.56
CA GLU A 776 22.53 -1.93 -7.21
C GLU A 776 22.79 -1.36 -5.81
N VAL A 777 23.77 -1.94 -5.09
CA VAL A 777 24.19 -1.52 -3.75
C VAL A 777 25.71 -1.49 -3.66
N HIS A 778 26.26 -0.39 -3.13
CA HIS A 778 27.69 -0.21 -2.87
C HIS A 778 27.92 -0.16 -1.36
N ILE A 779 28.49 -1.22 -0.78
CA ILE A 779 28.81 -1.23 0.65
C ILE A 779 29.86 -0.14 0.94
N SER A 780 29.54 0.80 1.83
CA SER A 780 30.39 1.96 2.15
C SER A 780 31.10 1.82 3.51
N ASP A 781 30.47 1.15 4.49
CA ASP A 781 31.12 0.72 5.73
C ASP A 781 30.56 -0.59 6.31
N VAL A 782 31.37 -1.29 7.12
CA VAL A 782 31.03 -2.53 7.84
C VAL A 782 31.62 -2.48 9.26
N SER A 783 30.98 -1.73 10.14
CA SER A 783 31.41 -1.51 11.52
C SER A 783 30.97 -2.66 12.45
N ARG A 784 31.86 -3.09 13.35
CA ARG A 784 31.66 -4.25 14.26
C ARG A 784 31.84 -3.86 15.72
N ARG A 785 31.02 -4.42 16.59
CA ARG A 785 31.09 -4.29 18.06
C ARG A 785 30.72 -5.63 18.72
N PRO A 786 30.95 -5.82 20.03
CA PRO A 786 30.49 -7.03 20.72
C PRO A 786 28.98 -7.27 20.50
N GLY A 787 28.65 -8.46 20.00
CA GLY A 787 27.28 -8.89 19.70
C GLY A 787 26.57 -8.17 18.54
N ARG A 788 27.23 -7.33 17.73
CA ARG A 788 26.57 -6.66 16.58
C ARG A 788 27.48 -6.22 15.43
N VAL A 789 26.91 -6.22 14.24
CA VAL A 789 27.50 -5.70 13.00
C VAL A 789 26.53 -4.70 12.37
N ARG A 790 27.04 -3.53 11.99
CA ARG A 790 26.29 -2.49 11.27
C ARG A 790 26.90 -2.30 9.89
N VAL A 791 26.06 -2.32 8.86
CA VAL A 791 26.46 -2.19 7.45
C VAL A 791 25.78 -0.95 6.88
N THR A 792 26.55 -0.08 6.23
CA THR A 792 26.05 1.12 5.53
C THR A 792 26.41 1.04 4.05
N ALA A 793 25.56 1.58 3.19
CA ALA A 793 25.74 1.56 1.74
C ALA A 793 25.12 2.80 1.05
N ASP A 794 25.53 3.00 -0.21
CA ASP A 794 24.78 3.79 -1.20
C ASP A 794 24.09 2.84 -2.19
N ALA A 795 22.91 3.19 -2.70
CA ALA A 795 22.17 2.34 -3.63
C ALA A 795 21.47 3.12 -4.76
N SER A 796 21.04 2.40 -5.79
CA SER A 796 20.24 2.94 -6.89
C SER A 796 19.30 1.89 -7.47
N LEU A 797 18.15 2.31 -8.01
CA LEU A 797 17.23 1.43 -8.74
C LEU A 797 16.92 1.97 -10.14
N TRP A 798 16.69 1.04 -11.06
CA TRP A 798 16.37 1.25 -12.47
C TRP A 798 15.06 0.57 -12.85
N LYS A 799 14.29 1.26 -13.70
CA LYS A 799 13.42 0.60 -14.67
C LYS A 799 14.21 0.38 -15.96
N PRO A 800 13.80 -0.49 -16.91
CA PRO A 800 14.64 -0.87 -18.05
C PRO A 800 15.09 0.27 -18.98
N THR A 801 14.47 1.45 -18.89
CA THR A 801 14.79 2.64 -19.69
C THR A 801 15.60 3.71 -18.95
N MET A 802 15.68 3.71 -17.61
CA MET A 802 16.29 4.80 -16.84
C MET A 802 16.52 4.45 -15.35
N ARG A 803 17.55 5.06 -14.76
CA ARG A 803 17.74 5.09 -13.30
C ARG A 803 16.71 6.02 -12.67
N ILE A 804 16.00 5.55 -11.64
CA ILE A 804 14.85 6.24 -11.04
C ILE A 804 15.01 6.54 -9.55
N TYR A 805 15.67 5.68 -8.77
CA TYR A 805 15.88 5.87 -7.34
C TYR A 805 17.37 6.00 -7.02
N GLN A 806 17.69 6.85 -6.04
CA GLN A 806 19.01 6.97 -5.41
C GLN A 806 18.79 6.95 -3.90
N LEU A 807 19.52 6.11 -3.19
CA LEU A 807 19.56 6.04 -1.73
C LEU A 807 21.00 6.31 -1.28
N THR A 808 21.20 7.09 -0.21
CA THR A 808 22.51 7.25 0.44
C THR A 808 22.38 7.04 1.94
N ASP A 809 23.47 6.56 2.54
CA ASP A 809 23.57 6.23 3.96
C ASP A 809 22.49 5.23 4.44
N ILE A 810 21.99 4.40 3.52
CA ILE A 810 21.08 3.30 3.88
C ILE A 810 21.85 2.24 4.65
N ALA A 811 21.26 1.74 5.74
CA ALA A 811 21.99 0.90 6.68
C ALA A 811 21.11 -0.17 7.34
N ILE A 812 21.75 -1.25 7.76
CA ILE A 812 21.16 -2.33 8.56
C ILE A 812 22.03 -2.63 9.78
N GLU A 813 21.43 -3.13 10.86
CA GLU A 813 22.15 -3.64 12.02
C GLU A 813 21.70 -5.08 12.31
N LEU A 814 22.68 -5.98 12.33
CA LEU A 814 22.55 -7.38 12.73
C LEU A 814 23.05 -7.51 14.16
N ARG A 815 22.22 -7.99 15.08
CA ARG A 815 22.52 -7.96 16.52
C ARG A 815 22.01 -9.18 17.26
N ASP A 816 22.82 -9.67 18.19
CA ASP A 816 22.50 -10.75 19.11
C ASP A 816 21.57 -10.26 20.24
N GLU A 817 20.58 -11.07 20.62
CA GLU A 817 19.57 -10.64 21.59
C GLU A 817 20.18 -10.35 22.98
N GLY A 818 19.94 -9.13 23.48
CA GLY A 818 20.53 -8.63 24.73
C GLY A 818 21.85 -7.89 24.55
N ALA A 819 22.43 -7.85 23.34
CA ALA A 819 23.52 -6.91 23.05
C ALA A 819 22.97 -5.46 23.04
N PRO A 820 23.72 -4.48 23.58
CA PRO A 820 23.24 -3.10 23.66
C PRO A 820 23.17 -2.42 22.29
N SER A 821 22.31 -1.40 22.18
CA SER A 821 22.23 -0.50 21.02
C SER A 821 23.55 0.26 20.77
N TRP A 822 23.60 1.04 19.68
CA TRP A 822 24.82 1.66 19.13
C TRP A 822 25.29 2.92 19.86
#